data_AF-A0A965L6Y1-F1
#
_entry.id   AF-A0A965L6Y1-F1
#
_cell.length_a   1.000
_cell.length_b   1.000
_cell.length_c   1.000
_cell.angle_alpha   90.00
_cell.angle_beta   90.00
_cell.angle_gamma   90.00
#
_symmetry.space_group_name_H-M   'P 1'
#
loop_
_entity.id
_entity.type
_entity.pdbx_description
1 polymer ?
#
loop_
_entity_poly.entity_id
_entity_poly.type
_entity_poly.pdbx_seq_one_letter_code
_entity_poly.pdbx_strand_id
1 'polypeptide(L)'
;MSIVRIIPANDIETFTLVTTAHRSYISSSTLGVTGSIKVRPRQSTLERDTAKSLQFNDINGLVVVDSSYDKTAESLVNKARTLRASGQPITSQAEKFVSLANAVSTRETAVLDVERFTPTTRVTKRTFQKNNVKDMLMPHYRVEYPHAHWAYTNYNSLNFFTSHSGAKQLVPDSSVLLFPNAVDADVPGQDGYVSGSYCLTGGFSFDFYINPRYTSDSSDKNSFTAGTIFHLSSSYALSLVTGSKKDYNGVAQGYRMLLQLSHSADIKPSAALPGNYPSDLVFLSEDNSLLHNNWHHVVVRWGTSTINNGTGSFVVDGVNRGNFVIPSGTIMPRKFANSLNPDVLSVGNYYEGKNLGTSAQSMFFAARTAEREGLVQLTADNLQDEPDHYTFAHPLKAELHDLSIRRHYLSDSELDYTGSFGVGIAALDKQDFVFYMPPFFVQSSPIRKYVGDHGGILQTPFFEVDGTTSDPFNIAMSFGVGGHYINLENFTKDFATGRFPRLLNLTGTAIDHTTIAREANAFLYDDGGVAKRNLTILPCDDGNFVPNYSLLAIETYSDRFTDSNGAPDYSYINLENMLTGAVALDAAGLGQLDPDSASTDAFLQTLIGPTPDNPGLVTGSAYSNAIKKIQSAIDSGDYTAGIEKGVPLTIFQRTLDPSSNQVTFFNISNLYYGRRIQPGSFMIRDASISGSYGAMSITLRDDYMGNLYRADATTTHYKQSTVGNIFYDEGIVVIKNPHLYFFGKEQYEVSFNGVQNLYTTKYEILAGSGLLNSSSNPTYIKNVDSLKPSPSPVDNEPFIYISGLNFHDENMNIVAKARLAQPVIKREGDKVLYKIAFDF
;
A
#
# COMPACT_ATOMS: atom_id res chain seq x y z
N MET A 1 30.68 -15.31 57.95
CA MET A 1 30.23 -14.25 57.03
C MET A 1 31.03 -13.00 57.35
N SER A 2 31.74 -12.44 56.38
CA SER A 2 32.42 -11.14 56.51
C SER A 2 31.64 -10.12 55.71
N ILE A 3 31.48 -8.91 56.25
CA ILE A 3 30.59 -7.87 55.71
C ILE A 3 31.45 -6.68 55.30
N VAL A 4 31.19 -6.16 54.11
CA VAL A 4 31.74 -4.88 53.64
C VAL A 4 30.58 -3.91 53.54
N ARG A 5 30.72 -2.75 54.17
CA ARG A 5 29.73 -1.67 54.02
C ARG A 5 29.93 -1.01 52.67
N ILE A 6 28.87 -0.96 51.88
CA ILE A 6 28.85 -0.27 50.59
C ILE A 6 28.66 1.24 50.86
N ILE A 7 29.51 2.07 50.29
CA ILE A 7 29.44 3.54 50.38
C ILE A 7 28.85 4.06 49.06
N PRO A 8 27.61 4.59 49.04
CA PRO A 8 26.93 4.97 47.80
C PRO A 8 27.71 5.94 46.90
N ALA A 9 28.49 6.87 47.49
CA ALA A 9 29.22 7.88 46.73
C ALA A 9 30.44 7.34 45.96
N ASN A 10 30.99 6.19 46.36
CA ASN A 10 32.25 5.66 45.81
C ASN A 10 32.10 4.26 45.21
N ASP A 11 31.19 3.44 45.74
CA ASP A 11 31.09 2.02 45.42
C ASP A 11 29.88 1.69 44.52
N ILE A 12 29.00 2.68 44.26
CA ILE A 12 27.81 2.51 43.43
C ILE A 12 27.87 3.48 42.26
N GLU A 13 27.77 2.93 41.05
CA GLU A 13 27.63 3.69 39.81
C GLU A 13 26.25 3.39 39.23
N THR A 14 25.42 4.42 39.06
CA THR A 14 24.12 4.33 38.39
C THR A 14 24.19 5.05 37.06
N PHE A 15 23.82 4.35 35.99
CA PHE A 15 23.71 4.95 34.66
C PHE A 15 22.54 4.33 33.90
N THR A 16 22.01 5.10 32.94
CA THR A 16 21.00 4.62 32.02
C THR A 16 21.65 4.32 30.68
N LEU A 17 21.53 3.09 30.22
CA LEU A 17 21.92 2.70 28.87
C LEU A 17 20.70 2.78 27.97
N VAL A 18 20.74 3.67 26.97
CA VAL A 18 19.72 3.70 25.92
C VAL A 18 20.12 2.69 24.85
N THR A 19 19.30 1.66 24.66
CA THR A 19 19.51 0.60 23.68
C THR A 19 18.50 0.71 22.54
N THR A 20 18.93 0.36 21.33
CA THR A 20 18.10 0.33 20.12
C THR A 20 18.04 -1.09 19.57
N ALA A 21 17.09 -1.87 20.06
CA ALA A 21 16.96 -3.28 19.68
C ALA A 21 16.18 -3.41 18.37
N HIS A 22 16.78 -4.07 17.37
CA HIS A 22 16.08 -4.41 16.13
C HIS A 22 14.98 -5.46 16.38
N ARG A 23 13.81 -5.22 15.79
CA ARG A 23 12.64 -6.10 15.81
C ARG A 23 12.19 -6.40 14.40
N SER A 24 11.73 -7.62 14.18
CA SER A 24 11.12 -8.08 12.93
C SER A 24 9.91 -8.95 13.25
N TYR A 25 8.81 -8.73 12.55
CA TYR A 25 7.58 -9.49 12.66
C TYR A 25 7.06 -9.83 11.25
N ILE A 26 6.61 -11.06 11.04
CA ILE A 26 6.08 -11.54 9.77
C ILE A 26 4.73 -12.20 10.07
N SER A 27 3.70 -11.80 9.34
CA SER A 27 2.41 -12.48 9.29
C SER A 27 2.14 -12.91 7.86
N SER A 28 1.79 -14.18 7.67
CA SER A 28 1.44 -14.74 6.38
C SER A 28 0.29 -15.72 6.52
N SER A 29 -0.70 -15.61 5.63
CA SER A 29 -1.81 -16.57 5.52
C SER A 29 -1.33 -18.00 5.18
N THR A 30 -0.15 -18.15 4.58
CA THR A 30 0.40 -19.45 4.15
C THR A 30 1.51 -19.96 5.07
N LEU A 31 2.44 -19.10 5.50
CA LEU A 31 3.59 -19.48 6.34
C LEU A 31 3.33 -19.32 7.84
N GLY A 32 2.20 -18.72 8.23
CA GLY A 32 1.87 -18.40 9.61
C GLY A 32 2.57 -17.13 10.12
N VAL A 33 2.67 -17.01 11.44
CA VAL A 33 3.23 -15.84 12.12
C VAL A 33 4.60 -16.15 12.72
N THR A 34 5.57 -15.26 12.53
CA THR A 34 6.92 -15.32 13.14
C THR A 34 7.30 -13.96 13.71
N GLY A 35 8.07 -13.94 14.79
CA GLY A 35 8.51 -12.70 15.44
C GLY A 35 7.55 -12.15 16.50
N SER A 36 6.49 -12.92 16.83
CA SER A 36 5.58 -12.59 17.94
C SER A 36 6.32 -12.48 19.27
N ILE A 37 5.89 -11.53 20.11
CA ILE A 37 6.49 -11.34 21.43
C ILE A 37 5.70 -12.10 22.47
N LYS A 38 6.42 -12.81 23.32
CA LYS A 38 5.82 -13.53 24.43
C LYS A 38 5.41 -12.53 25.51
N VAL A 39 4.16 -12.61 25.96
CA VAL A 39 3.58 -11.67 26.95
C VAL A 39 4.28 -11.80 28.31
N ARG A 40 4.87 -12.97 28.60
CA ARG A 40 5.55 -13.25 29.86
C ARG A 40 7.06 -13.44 29.63
N PRO A 41 7.92 -12.67 30.34
CA PRO A 41 9.36 -12.67 30.10
C PRO A 41 10.09 -13.92 30.64
N ARG A 42 9.53 -14.59 31.65
CA ARG A 42 10.06 -15.86 32.17
C ARG A 42 9.14 -16.98 31.75
N GLN A 43 9.73 -18.01 31.15
CA GLN A 43 9.06 -19.22 30.76
C GLN A 43 9.75 -20.40 31.40
N SER A 44 8.97 -21.35 31.87
CA SER A 44 9.49 -22.57 32.47
C SER A 44 8.67 -23.73 31.94
N THR A 45 9.35 -24.66 31.26
CA THR A 45 8.75 -25.91 30.77
C THR A 45 8.28 -26.83 31.90
N LEU A 46 8.63 -26.48 33.14
CA LEU A 46 8.18 -27.12 34.37
C LEU A 46 6.91 -26.46 34.96
N GLU A 47 6.51 -25.29 34.48
CA GLU A 47 5.33 -24.56 34.98
C GLU A 47 4.05 -25.19 34.42
N ARG A 48 3.16 -25.65 35.31
CA ARG A 48 1.92 -26.36 34.99
C ARG A 48 0.66 -25.59 35.37
N ASP A 49 0.79 -24.34 35.81
CA ASP A 49 -0.38 -23.51 36.11
C ASP A 49 -1.11 -23.14 34.81
N THR A 50 -2.28 -23.76 34.61
CA THR A 50 -3.13 -23.59 33.42
C THR A 50 -4.16 -22.47 33.56
N ALA A 51 -4.28 -21.83 34.74
CA ALA A 51 -5.34 -20.87 35.02
C ALA A 51 -5.05 -19.46 34.48
N LYS A 52 -6.10 -18.83 33.91
CA LYS A 52 -6.17 -17.41 33.56
C LYS A 52 -5.96 -16.56 34.82
N SER A 53 -4.72 -16.22 35.12
CA SER A 53 -4.36 -15.44 36.30
C SER A 53 -4.56 -13.94 36.03
N LEU A 54 -5.80 -13.46 36.11
CA LEU A 54 -6.11 -12.03 36.31
C LEU A 54 -7.38 -11.92 37.18
N GLN A 55 -7.24 -11.31 38.36
CA GLN A 55 -8.37 -10.81 39.14
C GLN A 55 -8.84 -9.49 38.52
N PHE A 56 -9.94 -9.53 37.77
CA PHE A 56 -10.80 -8.37 37.61
C PHE A 56 -12.20 -8.80 37.98
N ASN A 57 -12.84 -8.05 38.89
CA ASN A 57 -14.27 -8.20 39.12
C ASN A 57 -14.98 -7.71 37.85
N ASP A 58 -15.69 -8.59 37.16
CA ASP A 58 -16.77 -8.17 36.26
C ASP A 58 -17.84 -7.44 37.09
N ILE A 59 -18.44 -6.41 36.51
CA ILE A 59 -19.59 -5.64 37.00
C ILE A 59 -20.74 -6.55 37.51
N ASN A 60 -20.80 -7.80 37.05
CA ASN A 60 -21.79 -8.80 37.46
C ASN A 60 -21.41 -9.66 38.68
N GLY A 61 -20.26 -9.44 39.32
CA GLY A 61 -19.88 -10.15 40.55
C GLY A 61 -19.62 -11.66 40.39
N LEU A 62 -19.45 -12.15 39.15
CA LEU A 62 -19.10 -13.56 38.91
C LEU A 62 -17.62 -13.80 39.30
N VAL A 63 -17.43 -14.52 40.39
CA VAL A 63 -16.12 -14.98 40.85
C VAL A 63 -15.62 -16.07 39.89
N VAL A 64 -14.59 -15.76 39.09
CA VAL A 64 -13.83 -16.79 38.39
C VAL A 64 -13.03 -17.57 39.44
N VAL A 65 -13.36 -18.85 39.60
CA VAL A 65 -12.75 -19.71 40.62
C VAL A 65 -11.32 -20.04 40.26
N ASP A 66 -10.41 -19.70 41.17
CA ASP A 66 -9.00 -20.07 41.18
C ASP A 66 -8.84 -21.60 41.29
N SER A 67 -8.46 -22.24 40.18
CA SER A 67 -7.94 -23.60 40.18
C SER A 67 -6.47 -23.59 39.83
N SER A 68 -5.60 -23.46 40.83
CA SER A 68 -4.19 -23.81 40.67
C SER A 68 -4.02 -25.32 40.49
N TYR A 69 -2.92 -25.73 39.87
CA TYR A 69 -2.56 -27.16 39.75
C TYR A 69 -2.57 -27.85 41.14
N ASP A 70 -2.06 -27.16 42.16
CA ASP A 70 -2.00 -27.66 43.54
C ASP A 70 -3.40 -27.90 44.14
N LYS A 71 -4.38 -27.02 43.86
CA LYS A 71 -5.77 -27.21 44.31
C LYS A 71 -6.43 -28.42 43.66
N THR A 72 -6.08 -28.76 42.42
CA THR A 72 -6.57 -29.99 41.78
C THR A 72 -5.94 -31.25 42.35
N ALA A 73 -4.65 -31.21 42.75
CA ALA A 73 -4.00 -32.29 43.47
C ALA A 73 -4.66 -32.53 44.85
N GLU A 74 -4.95 -31.45 45.57
CA GLU A 74 -5.64 -31.50 46.86
C GLU A 74 -7.07 -32.06 46.73
N SER A 75 -7.80 -31.65 45.69
CA SER A 75 -9.13 -32.20 45.38
C SER A 75 -9.08 -33.71 45.10
N LEU A 76 -8.09 -34.19 44.34
CA LEU A 76 -7.87 -35.62 44.09
C LEU A 76 -7.61 -36.38 45.39
N VAL A 77 -6.73 -35.87 46.27
CA VAL A 77 -6.42 -36.50 47.56
C VAL A 77 -7.66 -36.56 48.46
N ASN A 78 -8.43 -35.48 48.52
CA ASN A 78 -9.65 -35.42 49.31
C ASN A 78 -10.77 -36.33 48.76
N LYS A 79 -10.93 -36.41 47.43
CA LYS A 79 -11.88 -37.32 46.77
C LYS A 79 -11.45 -38.78 46.93
N ALA A 80 -10.15 -39.07 46.86
CA ALA A 80 -9.61 -40.41 47.07
C ALA A 80 -9.84 -40.90 48.50
N ARG A 81 -9.68 -40.03 49.51
CA ARG A 81 -10.00 -40.36 50.91
C ARG A 81 -11.48 -40.69 51.11
N THR A 82 -12.38 -39.95 50.46
CA THR A 82 -13.83 -40.15 50.58
C THR A 82 -14.34 -41.36 49.78
N LEU A 83 -13.86 -41.57 48.56
CA LEU A 83 -14.25 -42.71 47.71
C LEU A 83 -13.65 -44.04 48.20
N ARG A 84 -12.49 -44.00 48.88
CA ARG A 84 -11.93 -45.18 49.58
C ARG A 84 -12.88 -45.71 50.66
N ALA A 85 -13.63 -44.83 51.32
CA ALA A 85 -14.61 -45.23 52.33
C ALA A 85 -15.85 -45.92 51.73
N SER A 86 -16.14 -45.71 50.44
CA SER A 86 -17.29 -46.29 49.72
C SER A 86 -16.93 -47.34 48.67
N GLY A 87 -15.65 -47.74 48.56
CA GLY A 87 -15.16 -48.75 47.61
C GLY A 87 -15.24 -48.36 46.14
N GLN A 88 -15.36 -47.07 45.84
CA GLN A 88 -15.51 -46.56 44.47
C GLN A 88 -14.16 -46.21 43.82
N PRO A 89 -13.99 -46.40 42.50
CA PRO A 89 -12.74 -46.08 41.80
C PRO A 89 -12.53 -44.56 41.68
N ILE A 90 -11.27 -44.15 41.66
CA ILE A 90 -10.83 -42.74 41.51
C ILE A 90 -10.38 -42.39 40.09
N THR A 91 -10.63 -43.29 39.12
CA THR A 91 -10.04 -43.28 37.77
C THR A 91 -10.31 -41.95 37.04
N SER A 92 -11.55 -41.45 37.10
CA SER A 92 -11.93 -40.18 36.46
C SER A 92 -11.15 -38.97 36.98
N GLN A 93 -10.88 -38.92 38.29
CA GLN A 93 -10.13 -37.83 38.91
C GLN A 93 -8.63 -37.95 38.64
N ALA A 94 -8.10 -39.17 38.61
CA ALA A 94 -6.72 -39.43 38.22
C ALA A 94 -6.47 -39.07 36.75
N GLU A 95 -7.38 -39.44 35.84
CA GLU A 95 -7.34 -39.04 34.43
C GLU A 95 -7.38 -37.52 34.25
N LYS A 96 -8.24 -36.83 35.02
CA LYS A 96 -8.31 -35.36 35.02
C LYS A 96 -7.02 -34.71 35.55
N PHE A 97 -6.38 -35.29 36.55
CA PHE A 97 -5.11 -34.79 37.06
C PHE A 97 -3.97 -35.00 36.06
N VAL A 98 -3.89 -36.18 35.44
CA VAL A 98 -2.88 -36.49 34.41
C VAL A 98 -3.09 -35.61 33.17
N SER A 99 -4.33 -35.33 32.76
CA SER A 99 -4.61 -34.45 31.63
C SER A 99 -4.18 -33.00 31.90
N LEU A 100 -4.40 -32.49 33.11
CA LEU A 100 -3.92 -31.16 33.54
C LEU A 100 -2.38 -31.12 33.70
N ALA A 101 -1.77 -32.19 34.22
CA ALA A 101 -0.31 -32.29 34.36
C ALA A 101 0.40 -32.32 33.00
N ASN A 102 -0.26 -32.86 31.97
CA ASN A 102 0.23 -32.87 30.59
C ASN A 102 -0.20 -31.64 29.78
N ALA A 103 -0.98 -30.73 30.37
CA ALA A 103 -1.38 -29.49 29.70
C ALA A 103 -0.22 -28.50 29.67
N VAL A 104 -0.07 -27.81 28.54
CA VAL A 104 0.89 -26.70 28.39
C VAL A 104 0.30 -25.46 29.06
N SER A 105 1.10 -24.76 29.88
CA SER A 105 0.64 -23.54 30.53
C SER A 105 0.35 -22.46 29.49
N THR A 106 -0.77 -21.75 29.66
CA THR A 106 -1.10 -20.57 28.83
C THR A 106 -0.05 -19.46 28.96
N ARG A 107 0.79 -19.48 30.01
CA ARG A 107 1.93 -18.57 30.18
C ARG A 107 3.06 -18.84 29.19
N GLU A 108 3.21 -20.09 28.73
CA GLU A 108 4.22 -20.45 27.74
C GLU A 108 3.80 -20.07 26.32
N THR A 109 2.50 -20.11 26.04
CA THR A 109 1.93 -19.93 24.69
C THR A 109 1.35 -18.53 24.43
N ALA A 110 1.16 -17.70 25.45
CA ALA A 110 0.64 -16.35 25.29
C ALA A 110 1.64 -15.44 24.56
N VAL A 111 1.33 -15.14 23.31
CA VAL A 111 2.07 -14.22 22.45
C VAL A 111 1.21 -13.04 22.06
N LEU A 112 1.88 -11.95 21.69
CA LEU A 112 1.27 -10.73 21.18
C LEU A 112 1.81 -10.46 19.79
N ASP A 113 0.89 -10.34 18.85
CA ASP A 113 1.17 -10.10 17.45
C ASP A 113 1.08 -8.61 17.13
N VAL A 114 1.72 -8.19 16.04
CA VAL A 114 1.37 -6.91 15.42
C VAL A 114 0.00 -7.10 14.80
N GLU A 115 -0.97 -6.27 15.17
CA GLU A 115 -2.36 -6.46 14.76
C GLU A 115 -2.68 -5.57 13.56
N ARG A 116 -3.02 -6.17 12.42
CA ARG A 116 -3.62 -5.46 11.28
C ARG A 116 -5.14 -5.37 11.44
N PHE A 117 -5.72 -4.21 11.20
CA PHE A 117 -7.18 -4.07 11.10
C PHE A 117 -7.60 -2.97 10.13
N THR A 118 -8.85 -3.06 9.66
CA THR A 118 -9.53 -2.01 8.89
C THR A 118 -10.78 -1.55 9.64
N PRO A 119 -11.34 -0.37 9.32
CA PRO A 119 -12.65 0.03 9.83
C PRO A 119 -13.72 -1.03 9.52
N THR A 120 -14.64 -1.23 10.47
CA THR A 120 -15.74 -2.21 10.34
C THR A 120 -16.99 -1.57 9.77
N THR A 121 -17.88 -2.37 9.18
CA THR A 121 -19.17 -1.93 8.61
C THR A 121 -20.25 -1.59 9.66
N ARG A 122 -19.93 -1.81 10.95
CA ARG A 122 -20.73 -1.51 12.13
C ARG A 122 -19.87 -0.77 13.15
N VAL A 123 -20.50 -0.10 14.11
CA VAL A 123 -19.78 0.53 15.23
C VAL A 123 -19.15 -0.55 16.10
N THR A 124 -17.82 -0.58 16.14
CA THR A 124 -17.05 -1.50 16.97
C THR A 124 -15.89 -0.75 17.63
N LYS A 125 -15.08 -1.47 18.44
CA LYS A 125 -13.80 -0.94 18.94
C LYS A 125 -12.92 -0.33 17.84
N ARG A 126 -13.01 -0.82 16.59
CA ARG A 126 -12.22 -0.33 15.45
C ARG A 126 -12.65 1.06 14.99
N THR A 127 -13.96 1.34 15.02
CA THR A 127 -14.50 2.67 14.72
C THR A 127 -13.93 3.70 15.70
N PHE A 128 -13.94 3.39 17.00
CA PHE A 128 -13.36 4.29 18.01
C PHE A 128 -11.84 4.42 17.89
N GLN A 129 -11.13 3.34 17.53
CA GLN A 129 -9.68 3.41 17.27
C GLN A 129 -9.36 4.33 16.10
N LYS A 130 -10.09 4.21 14.98
CA LYS A 130 -9.97 5.12 13.82
C LYS A 130 -10.19 6.57 14.25
N ASN A 131 -11.29 6.86 14.93
CA ASN A 131 -11.64 8.22 15.34
C ASN A 131 -10.62 8.78 16.36
N ASN A 132 -10.10 7.95 17.27
CA ASN A 132 -9.04 8.39 18.18
C ASN A 132 -7.75 8.76 17.44
N VAL A 133 -7.37 7.99 16.41
CA VAL A 133 -6.20 8.34 15.57
C VAL A 133 -6.45 9.65 14.84
N LYS A 134 -7.62 9.79 14.20
CA LYS A 134 -7.99 10.93 13.35
C LYS A 134 -8.20 12.23 14.14
N ASP A 135 -9.00 12.16 15.21
CA ASP A 135 -9.50 13.33 15.92
C ASP A 135 -8.66 13.70 17.16
N MET A 136 -7.81 12.78 17.65
CA MET A 136 -6.93 13.03 18.80
C MET A 136 -5.45 12.97 18.44
N LEU A 137 -4.96 11.84 17.93
CA LEU A 137 -3.51 11.65 17.70
C LEU A 137 -2.98 12.55 16.59
N MET A 138 -3.66 12.62 15.44
CA MET A 138 -3.23 13.46 14.33
C MET A 138 -3.13 14.95 14.73
N PRO A 139 -4.16 15.58 15.33
CA PRO A 139 -4.03 16.95 15.83
C PRO A 139 -2.94 17.12 16.89
N HIS A 140 -2.79 16.16 17.81
CA HIS A 140 -1.77 16.23 18.87
C HIS A 140 -0.35 16.26 18.31
N TYR A 141 -0.05 15.32 17.41
CA TYR A 141 1.29 15.17 16.84
C TYR A 141 1.56 16.16 15.68
N ARG A 142 0.58 16.92 15.21
CA ARG A 142 0.75 17.87 14.09
C ARG A 142 1.80 18.95 14.34
N VAL A 143 2.04 19.30 15.61
CA VAL A 143 3.07 20.27 15.99
C VAL A 143 4.47 19.77 15.66
N GLU A 144 4.70 18.46 15.74
CA GLU A 144 5.97 17.81 15.38
C GLU A 144 5.97 17.30 13.94
N TYR A 145 4.81 16.84 13.46
CA TYR A 145 4.61 16.24 12.15
C TYR A 145 3.54 17.03 11.38
N PRO A 146 3.90 18.10 10.65
CA PRO A 146 2.93 18.98 9.98
C PRO A 146 1.94 18.24 9.05
N HIS A 147 2.34 17.08 8.53
CA HIS A 147 1.58 16.22 7.62
C HIS A 147 0.73 15.13 8.35
N ALA A 148 0.54 15.25 9.67
CA ALA A 148 -0.39 14.43 10.44
C ALA A 148 -1.84 14.89 10.20
N HIS A 149 -2.39 14.45 9.07
CA HIS A 149 -3.73 14.76 8.63
C HIS A 149 -4.42 13.59 7.93
N TRP A 150 -5.74 13.62 7.82
CA TRP A 150 -6.54 12.57 7.19
C TRP A 150 -6.62 12.78 5.67
N ALA A 151 -5.46 12.76 5.02
CA ALA A 151 -5.25 12.98 3.58
C ALA A 151 -4.03 12.18 3.09
N TYR A 152 -3.80 12.11 1.78
CA TYR A 152 -2.60 11.53 1.18
C TYR A 152 -2.11 12.37 -0.01
N THR A 153 -0.84 12.23 -0.40
CA THR A 153 -0.24 13.06 -1.45
C THR A 153 -0.80 12.69 -2.83
N ASN A 154 -1.14 13.70 -3.63
CA ASN A 154 -1.56 13.58 -5.03
C ASN A 154 -0.35 13.40 -5.96
N TYR A 155 0.58 12.51 -5.62
CA TYR A 155 1.71 12.17 -6.49
C TYR A 155 1.66 10.69 -6.81
N ASN A 156 1.14 10.37 -8.00
CA ASN A 156 0.83 9.01 -8.40
C ASN A 156 1.55 8.63 -9.70
N SER A 157 1.72 7.32 -9.89
CA SER A 157 2.16 6.71 -11.14
C SER A 157 1.07 5.83 -11.72
N LEU A 158 1.01 5.76 -13.05
CA LEU A 158 0.29 4.72 -13.76
C LEU A 158 1.09 3.43 -13.71
N ASN A 159 0.42 2.34 -13.40
CA ASN A 159 1.01 1.04 -13.20
C ASN A 159 0.45 0.03 -14.19
N PHE A 160 1.29 -0.39 -15.14
CA PHE A 160 0.94 -1.39 -16.13
C PHE A 160 1.63 -2.71 -15.78
N PHE A 161 0.83 -3.70 -15.40
CA PHE A 161 1.30 -5.03 -15.03
C PHE A 161 0.43 -6.10 -15.69
N THR A 162 0.98 -7.31 -15.74
CA THR A 162 0.31 -8.53 -16.15
C THR A 162 0.41 -9.55 -15.01
N SER A 163 -0.50 -10.51 -14.99
CA SER A 163 -0.47 -11.57 -13.96
C SER A 163 -1.13 -12.84 -14.46
N HIS A 164 -0.40 -13.94 -14.31
CA HIS A 164 -0.73 -15.25 -14.85
C HIS A 164 -0.48 -16.35 -13.82
N SER A 165 -1.29 -17.41 -13.88
CA SER A 165 -1.03 -18.68 -13.20
C SER A 165 -1.00 -19.80 -14.23
N GLY A 166 0.20 -20.19 -14.66
CA GLY A 166 0.38 -21.06 -15.82
C GLY A 166 -0.19 -20.40 -17.08
N ALA A 167 -1.09 -21.09 -17.79
CA ALA A 167 -1.79 -20.54 -18.95
C ALA A 167 -3.02 -19.67 -18.59
N LYS A 168 -3.42 -19.61 -17.32
CA LYS A 168 -4.58 -18.83 -16.89
C LYS A 168 -4.18 -17.38 -16.66
N GLN A 169 -4.81 -16.48 -17.38
CA GLN A 169 -4.76 -15.04 -17.12
C GLN A 169 -5.56 -14.70 -15.86
N LEU A 170 -4.97 -13.93 -14.95
CA LEU A 170 -5.61 -13.49 -13.70
C LEU A 170 -6.05 -12.01 -13.76
N VAL A 171 -5.34 -11.20 -14.55
CA VAL A 171 -5.72 -9.82 -14.88
C VAL A 171 -5.63 -9.63 -16.39
N PRO A 172 -6.47 -8.80 -17.02
CA PRO A 172 -6.53 -8.70 -18.48
C PRO A 172 -5.27 -8.06 -19.08
N ASP A 173 -4.65 -8.72 -20.05
CA ASP A 173 -3.52 -8.22 -20.85
C ASP A 173 -3.97 -7.24 -21.93
N SER A 174 -5.26 -7.29 -22.29
CA SER A 174 -5.91 -6.43 -23.27
C SER A 174 -6.36 -5.08 -22.70
N SER A 175 -6.04 -4.77 -21.44
CA SER A 175 -6.37 -3.48 -20.85
C SER A 175 -5.56 -2.35 -21.50
N VAL A 176 -6.21 -1.21 -21.72
CA VAL A 176 -5.58 -0.06 -22.39
C VAL A 176 -6.37 1.21 -22.10
N LEU A 177 -5.69 2.35 -22.04
CA LEU A 177 -6.33 3.68 -22.03
C LEU A 177 -6.43 4.16 -23.46
N LEU A 178 -7.65 4.35 -23.96
CA LEU A 178 -7.89 4.78 -25.35
C LEU A 178 -8.35 6.23 -25.35
N PHE A 179 -7.62 7.10 -26.02
CA PHE A 179 -7.98 8.51 -26.18
C PHE A 179 -8.49 8.76 -27.60
N PRO A 180 -9.63 9.47 -27.77
CA PRO A 180 -10.21 9.71 -29.09
C PRO A 180 -9.40 10.77 -29.84
N ASN A 181 -8.83 10.39 -30.99
CA ASN A 181 -8.10 11.27 -31.90
C ASN A 181 -9.05 12.11 -32.77
N ALA A 182 -9.97 12.83 -32.12
CA ALA A 182 -10.96 13.65 -32.82
C ALA A 182 -10.30 14.88 -33.47
N VAL A 183 -10.89 15.39 -34.55
CA VAL A 183 -10.46 16.66 -35.17
C VAL A 183 -10.68 17.80 -34.17
N ASP A 184 -9.67 18.64 -34.01
CA ASP A 184 -9.71 19.86 -33.20
C ASP A 184 -9.29 21.04 -34.09
N ALA A 185 -10.16 22.05 -34.20
CA ALA A 185 -9.92 23.22 -35.05
C ALA A 185 -8.77 24.10 -34.53
N ASP A 186 -8.46 24.00 -33.23
CA ASP A 186 -7.38 24.73 -32.59
C ASP A 186 -6.03 24.03 -32.79
N VAL A 187 -5.98 22.86 -33.43
CA VAL A 187 -4.74 22.09 -33.64
C VAL A 187 -4.21 22.24 -35.07
N PRO A 188 -2.89 22.45 -35.28
CA PRO A 188 -2.32 22.56 -36.62
C PRO A 188 -2.53 21.31 -37.48
N GLY A 189 -3.25 21.47 -38.60
CA GLY A 189 -3.42 20.46 -39.63
C GLY A 189 -2.35 20.53 -40.74
N GLN A 190 -2.26 19.47 -41.55
CA GLN A 190 -1.42 19.44 -42.75
C GLN A 190 -2.22 18.92 -43.95
N ASP A 191 -2.30 19.71 -45.01
CA ASP A 191 -3.08 19.37 -46.20
C ASP A 191 -2.58 18.06 -46.86
N GLY A 192 -3.53 17.17 -47.14
CA GLY A 192 -3.25 15.85 -47.74
C GLY A 192 -2.84 14.76 -46.74
N TYR A 193 -2.73 15.07 -45.44
CA TYR A 193 -2.41 14.14 -44.37
C TYR A 193 -3.61 13.89 -43.46
N VAL A 194 -3.52 12.84 -42.64
CA VAL A 194 -4.51 12.56 -41.60
C VAL A 194 -4.45 13.63 -40.49
N SER A 195 -5.59 13.93 -39.89
CA SER A 195 -5.78 14.99 -38.90
C SER A 195 -6.46 14.48 -37.64
N GLY A 196 -6.15 15.09 -36.50
CA GLY A 196 -6.71 14.75 -35.19
C GLY A 196 -5.88 15.39 -34.07
N SER A 197 -6.41 15.43 -32.85
CA SER A 197 -5.75 16.06 -31.69
C SER A 197 -4.36 15.48 -31.40
N TYR A 198 -4.15 14.19 -31.65
CA TYR A 198 -2.93 13.44 -31.36
C TYR A 198 -1.97 13.30 -32.55
N CYS A 199 -2.26 13.97 -33.66
CA CYS A 199 -1.43 13.98 -34.86
C CYS A 199 -0.25 14.95 -34.75
N LEU A 200 0.92 14.54 -35.25
CA LEU A 200 2.20 15.27 -35.19
C LEU A 200 2.63 15.73 -36.59
N THR A 201 2.21 16.94 -36.98
CA THR A 201 2.41 17.49 -38.34
C THR A 201 3.79 18.12 -38.60
N GLY A 202 4.65 18.17 -37.58
CA GLY A 202 5.99 18.77 -37.66
C GLY A 202 7.00 18.08 -36.73
N GLY A 203 7.83 18.89 -36.07
CA GLY A 203 8.70 18.38 -35.00
C GLY A 203 7.90 17.81 -33.85
N PHE A 204 8.52 16.94 -33.05
CA PHE A 204 7.87 16.36 -31.88
C PHE A 204 8.88 16.04 -30.78
N SER A 205 8.34 15.91 -29.56
CA SER A 205 9.03 15.29 -28.44
C SER A 205 8.07 14.44 -27.63
N PHE A 206 8.41 13.16 -27.42
CA PHE A 206 7.81 12.35 -26.35
C PHE A 206 8.64 12.56 -25.09
N ASP A 207 8.04 12.96 -23.98
CA ASP A 207 8.74 13.30 -22.73
C ASP A 207 7.95 12.76 -21.54
N PHE A 208 8.56 11.84 -20.78
CA PHE A 208 7.91 11.11 -19.69
C PHE A 208 8.92 10.45 -18.75
N TYR A 209 8.45 10.04 -17.57
CA TYR A 209 9.19 9.18 -16.67
C TYR A 209 8.70 7.74 -16.74
N ILE A 210 9.63 6.79 -16.73
CA ILE A 210 9.35 5.36 -16.76
C ILE A 210 10.19 4.59 -15.75
N ASN A 211 9.57 3.62 -15.09
CA ASN A 211 10.26 2.60 -14.30
C ASN A 211 9.95 1.21 -14.87
N PRO A 212 10.90 0.56 -15.58
CA PRO A 212 10.80 -0.84 -15.99
C PRO A 212 10.68 -1.75 -14.76
N ARG A 213 9.44 -2.05 -14.38
CA ARG A 213 9.09 -2.59 -13.06
C ARG A 213 8.90 -4.11 -13.05
N TYR A 214 8.29 -4.65 -14.10
CA TYR A 214 7.89 -6.06 -14.15
C TYR A 214 8.73 -6.84 -15.16
N THR A 215 8.95 -8.11 -14.84
CA THR A 215 9.72 -9.03 -15.67
C THR A 215 8.77 -10.01 -16.38
N SER A 216 9.29 -11.02 -17.06
CA SER A 216 8.47 -11.93 -17.85
C SER A 216 7.63 -12.87 -16.96
N ASP A 217 6.31 -12.81 -17.08
CA ASP A 217 5.36 -13.77 -16.48
C ASP A 217 5.45 -15.18 -17.10
N SER A 218 6.16 -15.33 -18.22
CA SER A 218 6.32 -16.61 -18.92
C SER A 218 7.22 -17.57 -18.14
N SER A 219 6.92 -18.86 -18.25
CA SER A 219 7.83 -19.93 -17.80
C SER A 219 9.20 -19.85 -18.48
N ASP A 220 9.25 -19.29 -19.70
CA ASP A 220 10.49 -18.87 -20.34
C ASP A 220 10.92 -17.49 -19.83
N LYS A 221 11.80 -17.48 -18.84
CA LYS A 221 12.39 -16.26 -18.25
C LYS A 221 13.25 -15.45 -19.24
N ASN A 222 13.55 -16.01 -20.42
CA ASN A 222 14.36 -15.36 -21.43
C ASN A 222 13.54 -14.50 -22.40
N SER A 223 12.22 -14.74 -22.52
CA SER A 223 11.35 -14.03 -23.45
C SER A 223 10.64 -12.87 -22.75
N PHE A 224 10.96 -11.63 -23.14
CA PHE A 224 10.19 -10.45 -22.75
C PHE A 224 9.42 -9.95 -23.96
N THR A 225 8.10 -9.91 -23.84
CA THR A 225 7.24 -9.29 -24.84
C THR A 225 7.40 -7.78 -24.75
N ALA A 226 7.67 -7.12 -25.89
CA ALA A 226 7.72 -5.67 -25.98
C ALA A 226 6.39 -5.06 -25.49
N GLY A 227 6.49 -4.07 -24.60
CA GLY A 227 5.33 -3.38 -24.02
C GLY A 227 5.24 -1.95 -24.53
N THR A 228 4.05 -1.52 -24.94
CA THR A 228 3.90 -0.23 -25.65
C THR A 228 3.39 0.89 -24.75
N ILE A 229 4.04 2.04 -24.84
CA ILE A 229 3.74 3.25 -24.04
C ILE A 229 2.71 4.09 -24.77
N PHE A 230 3.04 4.51 -26.00
CA PHE A 230 2.16 5.29 -26.87
C PHE A 230 2.02 4.59 -28.21
N HIS A 231 0.81 4.55 -28.74
CA HIS A 231 0.56 4.06 -30.09
C HIS A 231 -0.58 4.81 -30.78
N LEU A 232 -0.28 5.40 -31.92
CA LEU A 232 -1.25 5.92 -32.88
C LEU A 232 -0.97 5.23 -34.22
N SER A 233 -1.93 4.42 -34.69
CA SER A 233 -1.71 3.54 -35.84
C SER A 233 -1.24 4.30 -37.09
N SER A 234 -0.37 3.65 -37.86
CA SER A 234 0.29 4.19 -39.05
C SER A 234 1.03 5.54 -38.85
N SER A 235 1.25 5.99 -37.61
CA SER A 235 1.88 7.27 -37.27
C SER A 235 3.09 7.08 -36.37
N TYR A 236 2.89 6.54 -35.15
CA TYR A 236 3.97 6.25 -34.23
C TYR A 236 3.62 5.12 -33.26
N ALA A 237 4.65 4.36 -32.85
CA ALA A 237 4.61 3.50 -31.69
C ALA A 237 5.90 3.69 -30.90
N LEU A 238 5.77 3.93 -29.59
CA LEU A 238 6.90 3.98 -28.67
C LEU A 238 6.75 2.86 -27.65
N SER A 239 7.72 1.95 -27.61
CA SER A 239 7.65 0.74 -26.81
C SER A 239 8.92 0.51 -26.00
N LEU A 240 8.77 -0.18 -24.87
CA LEU A 240 9.85 -0.70 -24.05
C LEU A 240 10.21 -2.12 -24.53
N VAL A 241 11.49 -2.35 -24.81
CA VAL A 241 12.02 -3.67 -25.22
C VAL A 241 13.21 -4.06 -24.35
N THR A 242 13.58 -5.34 -24.34
CA THR A 242 14.75 -5.78 -23.58
C THR A 242 16.05 -5.34 -24.20
N GLY A 243 17.01 -4.99 -23.35
CA GLY A 243 18.42 -4.93 -23.70
C GLY A 243 19.12 -6.27 -23.49
N SER A 244 20.43 -6.29 -23.73
CA SER A 244 21.27 -7.48 -23.56
C SER A 244 21.57 -7.87 -22.12
N LYS A 245 21.42 -6.96 -21.15
CA LYS A 245 21.79 -7.20 -19.74
C LYS A 245 20.74 -8.08 -19.06
N LYS A 246 21.17 -9.27 -18.62
CA LYS A 246 20.35 -10.25 -17.89
C LYS A 246 20.98 -10.59 -16.52
N ASP A 247 20.17 -11.06 -15.59
CA ASP A 247 20.66 -11.63 -14.32
C ASP A 247 21.13 -13.10 -14.50
N TYR A 248 21.55 -13.74 -13.40
CA TYR A 248 22.01 -15.14 -13.42
C TYR A 248 20.91 -16.15 -13.81
N ASN A 249 19.64 -15.75 -13.78
CA ASN A 249 18.48 -16.55 -14.17
C ASN A 249 18.00 -16.25 -15.60
N GLY A 250 18.69 -15.38 -16.35
CA GLY A 250 18.29 -14.95 -17.70
C GLY A 250 17.22 -13.85 -17.73
N VAL A 251 16.81 -13.32 -16.58
CA VAL A 251 15.78 -12.28 -16.47
C VAL A 251 16.36 -10.93 -16.89
N ALA A 252 15.61 -10.14 -17.66
CA ALA A 252 16.03 -8.81 -18.09
C ALA A 252 16.36 -7.87 -16.92
N GLN A 253 17.54 -7.26 -16.97
CA GLN A 253 18.00 -6.23 -16.03
C GLN A 253 18.27 -4.89 -16.73
N GLY A 254 18.40 -4.90 -18.05
CA GLY A 254 18.50 -3.71 -18.89
C GLY A 254 17.46 -3.72 -20.00
N TYR A 255 17.02 -2.53 -20.39
CA TYR A 255 15.97 -2.27 -21.36
C TYR A 255 16.37 -1.14 -22.32
N ARG A 256 15.60 -1.01 -23.40
CA ARG A 256 15.78 -0.02 -24.48
C ARG A 256 14.44 0.57 -24.88
N MET A 257 14.49 1.75 -25.49
CA MET A 257 13.36 2.35 -26.17
C MET A 257 13.35 1.91 -27.63
N LEU A 258 12.17 1.49 -28.12
CA LEU A 258 11.88 1.18 -29.51
C LEU A 258 10.92 2.24 -30.04
N LEU A 259 11.38 3.01 -31.03
CA LEU A 259 10.57 3.97 -31.76
C LEU A 259 10.25 3.40 -33.14
N GLN A 260 8.97 3.35 -33.47
CA GLN A 260 8.48 2.99 -34.80
C GLN A 260 7.68 4.16 -35.35
N LEU A 261 7.94 4.57 -36.59
CA LEU A 261 7.27 5.71 -37.21
C LEU A 261 6.61 5.33 -38.53
N SER A 262 5.55 6.07 -38.88
CA SER A 262 4.80 5.94 -40.12
C SER A 262 4.41 4.47 -40.41
N HIS A 263 4.75 3.92 -41.58
CA HIS A 263 4.40 2.53 -41.95
C HIS A 263 5.09 1.48 -41.07
N SER A 264 6.21 1.81 -40.42
CA SER A 264 6.84 0.90 -39.45
C SER A 264 6.05 0.83 -38.14
N ALA A 265 5.19 1.80 -37.84
CA ALA A 265 4.32 1.79 -36.66
C ALA A 265 3.21 0.73 -36.74
N ASP A 266 3.00 0.10 -37.90
CA ASP A 266 2.04 -0.99 -38.11
C ASP A 266 2.66 -2.39 -37.93
N ILE A 267 3.96 -2.45 -37.62
CA ILE A 267 4.68 -3.69 -37.30
C ILE A 267 4.55 -3.94 -35.80
N LYS A 268 4.22 -5.18 -35.40
CA LYS A 268 4.15 -5.53 -33.98
C LYS A 268 5.47 -5.24 -33.25
N PRO A 269 5.49 -4.57 -32.09
CA PRO A 269 6.72 -4.16 -31.42
C PRO A 269 7.71 -5.29 -31.14
N SER A 270 7.22 -6.48 -30.73
CA SER A 270 8.10 -7.65 -30.50
C SER A 270 8.72 -8.24 -31.77
N ALA A 271 8.21 -7.88 -32.95
CA ALA A 271 8.71 -8.32 -34.25
C ALA A 271 9.43 -7.20 -35.03
N ALA A 272 9.42 -5.96 -34.51
CA ALA A 272 10.01 -4.81 -35.17
C ALA A 272 11.53 -4.82 -34.99
N LEU A 273 12.25 -4.94 -36.12
CA LEU A 273 13.72 -4.90 -36.15
C LEU A 273 14.15 -3.78 -37.11
N PRO A 274 15.11 -2.91 -36.73
CA PRO A 274 15.69 -1.93 -37.64
C PRO A 274 16.21 -2.59 -38.92
N GLY A 275 15.87 -2.05 -40.09
CA GLY A 275 16.29 -2.65 -41.35
C GLY A 275 15.86 -1.88 -42.59
N ASN A 276 15.63 -2.61 -43.67
CA ASN A 276 15.10 -2.06 -44.92
C ASN A 276 13.57 -1.95 -44.84
N TYR A 277 12.96 -1.22 -45.78
CA TYR A 277 11.52 -1.15 -45.94
C TYR A 277 10.85 -2.54 -45.88
N PRO A 278 9.80 -2.73 -45.07
CA PRO A 278 9.02 -1.71 -44.34
C PRO A 278 9.51 -1.37 -42.92
N SER A 279 10.69 -1.82 -42.50
CA SER A 279 11.25 -1.60 -41.15
C SER A 279 12.37 -0.54 -41.11
N ASP A 280 12.40 0.32 -42.12
CA ASP A 280 13.35 1.43 -42.29
C ASP A 280 13.12 2.61 -41.34
N LEU A 281 11.96 2.67 -40.68
CA LEU A 281 11.63 3.67 -39.66
C LEU A 281 11.45 3.04 -38.28
N VAL A 282 12.20 1.96 -38.02
CA VAL A 282 12.33 1.33 -36.69
C VAL A 282 13.69 1.72 -36.11
N PHE A 283 13.66 2.37 -34.94
CA PHE A 283 14.84 2.89 -34.27
C PHE A 283 14.90 2.39 -32.83
N LEU A 284 16.12 2.17 -32.34
CA LEU A 284 16.38 1.74 -30.97
C LEU A 284 17.31 2.73 -30.28
N SER A 285 17.07 2.99 -29.00
CA SER A 285 18.08 3.59 -28.14
C SER A 285 19.28 2.64 -27.97
N GLU A 286 20.37 3.15 -27.42
CA GLU A 286 21.53 2.37 -26.98
C GLU A 286 21.11 1.20 -26.11
N ASP A 287 21.88 0.13 -26.20
CA ASP A 287 21.60 -1.09 -25.46
C ASP A 287 21.72 -0.87 -23.95
N ASN A 288 20.72 -1.37 -23.20
CA ASN A 288 20.61 -1.21 -21.75
C ASN A 288 20.60 0.26 -21.26
N SER A 289 20.01 1.16 -22.05
CA SER A 289 19.87 2.57 -21.66
C SER A 289 18.95 2.79 -20.46
N LEU A 290 18.06 1.84 -20.17
CA LEU A 290 17.22 1.82 -18.96
C LEU A 290 17.53 0.58 -18.13
N LEU A 291 17.35 0.66 -16.81
CA LEU A 291 17.62 -0.40 -15.87
C LEU A 291 16.33 -0.86 -15.17
N HIS A 292 16.27 -2.15 -14.85
CA HIS A 292 15.18 -2.72 -14.06
C HIS A 292 15.03 -1.98 -12.72
N ASN A 293 13.79 -1.67 -12.35
CA ASN A 293 13.41 -1.04 -11.10
C ASN A 293 14.10 0.31 -10.82
N ASN A 294 14.38 1.10 -11.85
CA ASN A 294 14.89 2.46 -11.75
C ASN A 294 13.96 3.42 -12.49
N TRP A 295 13.67 4.56 -11.88
CA TRP A 295 13.03 5.67 -12.58
C TRP A 295 14.02 6.30 -13.55
N HIS A 296 13.59 6.48 -14.79
CA HIS A 296 14.33 7.11 -15.86
C HIS A 296 13.49 8.22 -16.51
N HIS A 297 14.11 9.38 -16.72
CA HIS A 297 13.53 10.44 -17.55
C HIS A 297 13.87 10.14 -19.02
N VAL A 298 12.87 10.00 -19.88
CA VAL A 298 13.05 9.63 -21.29
C VAL A 298 12.46 10.69 -22.18
N VAL A 299 13.30 11.21 -23.09
CA VAL A 299 12.87 12.11 -24.15
C VAL A 299 13.27 11.58 -25.53
N VAL A 300 12.30 11.45 -26.42
CA VAL A 300 12.51 11.11 -27.83
C VAL A 300 12.09 12.30 -28.67
N ARG A 301 13.06 13.02 -29.23
CA ARG A 301 12.84 14.32 -29.89
C ARG A 301 13.35 14.35 -31.33
N TRP A 302 12.61 15.04 -32.20
CA TRP A 302 12.98 15.29 -33.59
C TRP A 302 12.42 16.61 -34.08
N GLY A 303 13.23 17.39 -34.79
CA GLY A 303 12.90 18.76 -35.18
C GLY A 303 12.82 18.99 -36.69
N THR A 304 12.39 18.00 -37.47
CA THR A 304 12.34 18.05 -38.94
C THR A 304 13.72 18.30 -39.57
N SER A 305 13.78 18.63 -40.87
CA SER A 305 15.03 19.02 -41.54
C SER A 305 15.62 20.34 -41.04
N THR A 306 14.87 21.14 -40.25
CA THR A 306 15.30 22.46 -39.78
C THR A 306 16.22 22.40 -38.56
N ILE A 307 16.14 21.34 -37.75
CA ILE A 307 16.96 21.15 -36.55
C ILE A 307 17.85 19.92 -36.75
N ASN A 308 19.14 20.05 -36.41
CA ASN A 308 20.15 18.98 -36.50
C ASN A 308 20.14 18.22 -37.84
N ASN A 309 19.85 18.93 -38.94
CA ASN A 309 19.75 18.39 -40.30
C ASN A 309 18.85 17.15 -40.41
N GLY A 310 17.73 17.08 -39.68
CA GLY A 310 16.82 15.92 -39.72
C GLY A 310 17.15 14.80 -38.75
N THR A 311 18.18 14.96 -37.91
CA THR A 311 18.58 13.97 -36.91
C THR A 311 17.78 14.14 -35.62
N GLY A 312 17.08 13.09 -35.21
CA GLY A 312 16.43 12.97 -33.91
C GLY A 312 17.31 12.21 -32.91
N SER A 313 16.96 12.28 -31.63
CA SER A 313 17.73 11.68 -30.54
C SER A 313 16.84 11.03 -29.49
N PHE A 314 17.30 9.90 -28.96
CA PHE A 314 16.88 9.38 -27.67
C PHE A 314 17.72 10.04 -26.58
N VAL A 315 17.09 10.61 -25.57
CA VAL A 315 17.75 11.15 -24.38
C VAL A 315 17.19 10.41 -23.18
N VAL A 316 18.07 9.87 -22.34
CA VAL A 316 17.70 9.18 -21.09
C VAL A 316 18.53 9.77 -19.96
N ASP A 317 17.87 10.26 -18.92
CA ASP A 317 18.46 10.92 -17.76
C ASP A 317 19.40 12.08 -18.17
N GLY A 318 18.95 12.92 -19.11
CA GLY A 318 19.73 14.04 -19.66
C GLY A 318 20.87 13.65 -20.60
N VAL A 319 21.10 12.35 -20.85
CA VAL A 319 22.19 11.86 -21.71
C VAL A 319 21.65 11.37 -23.04
N ASN A 320 22.24 11.78 -24.17
CA ASN A 320 21.90 11.22 -25.48
C ASN A 320 22.29 9.72 -25.52
N ARG A 321 21.29 8.86 -25.76
CA ARG A 321 21.39 7.40 -25.84
C ARG A 321 21.05 6.89 -27.24
N GLY A 322 21.42 7.62 -28.28
CA GLY A 322 21.27 7.18 -29.65
C GLY A 322 20.57 8.22 -30.53
N ASN A 323 20.95 8.21 -31.80
CA ASN A 323 20.39 9.11 -32.80
C ASN A 323 19.68 8.31 -33.88
N PHE A 324 18.69 8.94 -34.51
CA PHE A 324 17.99 8.40 -35.65
C PHE A 324 17.76 9.50 -36.69
N VAL A 325 17.56 9.11 -37.95
CA VAL A 325 17.33 10.06 -39.04
C VAL A 325 16.01 9.70 -39.72
N ILE A 326 15.14 10.69 -39.85
CA ILE A 326 13.86 10.54 -40.55
C ILE A 326 14.00 11.19 -41.92
N PRO A 327 13.94 10.43 -43.04
CA PRO A 327 14.06 10.96 -44.39
C PRO A 327 12.74 11.58 -44.89
N SER A 328 12.01 12.31 -44.03
CA SER A 328 10.70 12.90 -44.32
C SER A 328 10.53 14.23 -43.58
N GLY A 329 9.67 15.11 -44.08
CA GLY A 329 9.28 16.36 -43.40
C GLY A 329 8.16 16.18 -42.37
N THR A 330 7.51 15.01 -42.34
CA THR A 330 6.42 14.67 -41.42
C THR A 330 6.40 13.17 -41.17
N ILE A 331 5.95 12.76 -39.98
CA ILE A 331 5.73 11.35 -39.65
C ILE A 331 4.27 10.92 -39.86
N MET A 332 3.38 11.87 -40.19
CA MET A 332 1.98 11.57 -40.43
C MET A 332 1.78 10.81 -41.74
N PRO A 333 0.91 9.79 -41.76
CA PRO A 333 0.52 9.15 -43.00
C PRO A 333 -0.33 10.11 -43.84
N ARG A 334 -0.20 9.97 -45.16
CA ARG A 334 -1.13 10.61 -46.10
C ARG A 334 -2.53 10.07 -45.88
N LYS A 335 -3.54 10.86 -46.25
CA LYS A 335 -4.94 10.39 -46.24
C LYS A 335 -5.04 9.06 -46.99
N PHE A 336 -5.64 8.07 -46.34
CA PHE A 336 -5.73 6.72 -46.86
C PHE A 336 -6.82 6.62 -47.93
N ALA A 337 -6.56 5.84 -48.98
CA ALA A 337 -7.56 5.57 -50.02
C ALA A 337 -8.53 4.43 -49.62
N ASN A 338 -8.04 3.44 -48.87
CA ASN A 338 -8.74 2.18 -48.56
C ASN A 338 -8.77 1.85 -47.05
N SER A 339 -8.42 2.81 -46.19
CA SER A 339 -8.45 2.70 -44.73
C SER A 339 -8.99 3.99 -44.15
N LEU A 340 -9.41 3.98 -42.89
CA LEU A 340 -9.88 5.16 -42.19
C LEU A 340 -8.72 5.85 -41.44
N ASN A 341 -9.00 7.05 -40.91
CA ASN A 341 -8.07 7.80 -40.07
C ASN A 341 -7.71 7.00 -38.81
N PRO A 342 -6.49 7.15 -38.25
CA PRO A 342 -6.16 6.56 -36.95
C PRO A 342 -6.92 7.35 -35.87
N ASP A 343 -8.07 6.82 -35.46
CA ASP A 343 -9.03 7.53 -34.63
C ASP A 343 -8.75 7.39 -33.12
N VAL A 344 -7.75 6.60 -32.74
CA VAL A 344 -7.49 6.28 -31.33
C VAL A 344 -6.00 6.30 -30.98
N LEU A 345 -5.63 7.10 -29.97
CA LEU A 345 -4.34 7.00 -29.29
C LEU A 345 -4.45 5.97 -28.17
N SER A 346 -3.66 4.92 -28.23
CA SER A 346 -3.55 3.89 -27.19
C SER A 346 -2.39 4.21 -26.25
N VAL A 347 -2.64 4.16 -24.94
CA VAL A 347 -1.62 4.29 -23.90
C VAL A 347 -1.55 3.01 -23.06
N GLY A 348 -0.35 2.45 -22.94
CA GLY A 348 -0.07 1.24 -22.16
C GLY A 348 -0.28 -0.09 -22.89
N ASN A 349 -0.64 -0.07 -24.17
CA ASN A 349 -0.76 -1.25 -25.03
C ASN A 349 -0.65 -0.89 -26.53
N TYR A 350 -0.56 -1.89 -27.40
CA TYR A 350 -0.49 -1.73 -28.86
C TYR A 350 -1.76 -2.26 -29.53
N TYR A 351 -2.39 -1.43 -30.36
CA TYR A 351 -3.57 -1.84 -31.13
C TYR A 351 -3.16 -2.67 -32.35
N GLU A 352 -3.71 -3.87 -32.45
CA GLU A 352 -3.61 -4.73 -33.63
C GLU A 352 -5.00 -4.89 -34.24
N GLY A 353 -5.24 -4.34 -35.43
CA GLY A 353 -6.54 -4.51 -36.08
C GLY A 353 -6.61 -3.84 -37.44
N LYS A 354 -7.68 -4.15 -38.18
CA LYS A 354 -7.95 -3.53 -39.48
C LYS A 354 -8.75 -2.26 -39.27
N ASN A 355 -8.28 -1.11 -39.73
CA ASN A 355 -9.00 0.15 -39.57
C ASN A 355 -9.95 0.47 -40.75
N LEU A 356 -10.97 -0.38 -40.97
CA LEU A 356 -11.94 -0.23 -42.05
C LEU A 356 -13.30 -0.87 -41.70
N GLY A 357 -14.39 -0.28 -42.17
CA GLY A 357 -15.74 -0.87 -42.06
C GLY A 357 -16.14 -1.07 -40.59
N THR A 358 -16.66 -2.25 -40.25
CA THR A 358 -17.03 -2.64 -38.88
C THR A 358 -15.83 -2.93 -37.97
N SER A 359 -14.60 -2.91 -38.51
CA SER A 359 -13.38 -3.00 -37.71
C SER A 359 -12.71 -1.62 -37.49
N ALA A 360 -13.35 -0.53 -37.92
CA ALA A 360 -12.82 0.83 -37.75
C ALA A 360 -12.51 1.16 -36.28
N GLN A 361 -11.38 1.81 -36.01
CA GLN A 361 -10.99 2.24 -34.66
C GLN A 361 -12.00 3.21 -34.03
N SER A 362 -12.70 4.01 -34.85
CA SER A 362 -13.79 4.87 -34.41
C SER A 362 -14.89 4.12 -33.64
N MET A 363 -15.04 2.80 -33.84
CA MET A 363 -16.04 1.98 -33.15
C MET A 363 -15.82 1.91 -31.64
N PHE A 364 -14.59 2.11 -31.15
CA PHE A 364 -14.36 2.26 -29.71
C PHE A 364 -15.08 3.47 -29.09
N PHE A 365 -15.50 4.42 -29.93
CA PHE A 365 -16.20 5.66 -29.60
C PHE A 365 -17.47 5.83 -30.46
N ALA A 366 -18.13 4.71 -30.77
CA ALA A 366 -19.44 4.68 -31.40
C ALA A 366 -20.51 5.34 -30.51
N ALA A 367 -21.65 5.72 -31.09
CA ALA A 367 -22.70 6.49 -30.42
C ALA A 367 -23.11 5.89 -29.08
N ARG A 368 -23.35 4.57 -29.02
CA ARG A 368 -23.74 3.87 -27.79
C ARG A 368 -22.66 3.92 -26.72
N THR A 369 -21.41 3.66 -27.10
CA THR A 369 -20.28 3.65 -26.15
C THR A 369 -19.92 5.06 -25.68
N ALA A 370 -19.92 6.04 -26.59
CA ALA A 370 -19.68 7.43 -26.26
C ALA A 370 -20.73 7.97 -25.27
N GLU A 371 -22.01 7.62 -25.47
CA GLU A 371 -23.08 7.96 -24.54
C GLU A 371 -22.94 7.24 -23.18
N ARG A 372 -22.65 5.93 -23.21
CA ARG A 372 -22.49 5.11 -22.00
C ARG A 372 -21.34 5.56 -21.11
N GLU A 373 -20.21 5.90 -21.73
CA GLU A 373 -18.97 6.25 -21.01
C GLU A 373 -18.76 7.77 -20.86
N GLY A 374 -19.62 8.60 -21.45
CA GLY A 374 -19.51 10.07 -21.40
C GLY A 374 -18.34 10.63 -22.21
N LEU A 375 -17.98 9.96 -23.31
CA LEU A 375 -16.80 10.25 -24.11
C LEU A 375 -17.14 10.99 -25.42
N VAL A 376 -16.11 11.49 -26.11
CA VAL A 376 -16.27 12.08 -27.43
C VAL A 376 -16.74 11.01 -28.43
N GLN A 377 -17.84 11.27 -29.13
CA GLN A 377 -18.33 10.40 -30.19
C GLN A 377 -17.54 10.62 -31.48
N LEU A 378 -17.00 9.55 -32.06
CA LEU A 378 -16.25 9.60 -33.33
C LEU A 378 -17.04 9.09 -34.53
N THR A 379 -18.05 8.24 -34.31
CA THR A 379 -18.89 7.69 -35.37
C THR A 379 -20.36 7.64 -34.94
N ALA A 380 -21.27 7.72 -35.91
CA ALA A 380 -22.71 7.63 -35.71
C ALA A 380 -23.24 6.19 -35.57
N ASP A 381 -22.36 5.19 -35.67
CA ASP A 381 -22.74 3.79 -35.46
C ASP A 381 -23.33 3.60 -34.05
N ASN A 382 -24.44 2.87 -33.96
CA ASN A 382 -25.15 2.60 -32.71
C ASN A 382 -25.40 1.10 -32.47
N LEU A 383 -24.73 0.23 -33.24
CA LEU A 383 -24.90 -1.22 -33.18
C LEU A 383 -23.70 -1.90 -32.52
N GLN A 384 -22.51 -1.32 -32.62
CA GLN A 384 -21.27 -1.86 -32.08
C GLN A 384 -20.72 -0.99 -30.95
N ASP A 385 -20.06 -1.64 -29.99
CA ASP A 385 -19.33 -0.93 -28.92
C ASP A 385 -17.81 -0.92 -29.12
N GLU A 386 -17.32 -1.72 -30.06
CA GLU A 386 -15.92 -1.89 -30.36
C GLU A 386 -15.76 -2.54 -31.75
N PRO A 387 -14.56 -2.49 -32.34
CA PRO A 387 -14.30 -3.11 -33.64
C PRO A 387 -14.57 -4.63 -33.65
N ASP A 388 -15.09 -5.19 -34.74
CA ASP A 388 -15.29 -6.65 -34.88
C ASP A 388 -14.00 -7.47 -34.73
N HIS A 389 -12.87 -6.91 -35.18
CA HIS A 389 -11.58 -7.59 -35.22
C HIS A 389 -10.46 -6.67 -34.75
N TYR A 390 -10.04 -6.87 -33.50
CA TYR A 390 -8.86 -6.22 -32.93
C TYR A 390 -8.20 -7.10 -31.87
N THR A 391 -7.00 -6.75 -31.45
CA THR A 391 -6.26 -7.38 -30.36
C THR A 391 -5.34 -6.37 -29.69
N PHE A 392 -5.17 -6.51 -28.38
CA PHE A 392 -4.17 -5.80 -27.58
C PHE A 392 -3.30 -6.86 -26.89
N ALA A 393 -2.10 -7.09 -27.42
CA ALA A 393 -1.21 -8.18 -26.99
C ALA A 393 0.21 -7.73 -26.59
N HIS A 394 0.41 -6.42 -26.45
CA HIS A 394 1.69 -5.81 -26.06
C HIS A 394 1.51 -4.90 -24.83
N PRO A 395 0.95 -5.43 -23.72
CA PRO A 395 0.77 -4.65 -22.51
C PRO A 395 2.11 -4.16 -21.99
N LEU A 396 2.14 -2.89 -21.56
CA LEU A 396 3.29 -2.35 -20.88
C LEU A 396 3.51 -3.06 -19.53
N LYS A 397 4.78 -3.19 -19.14
CA LYS A 397 5.23 -3.84 -17.90
C LYS A 397 6.10 -2.88 -17.08
N ALA A 398 5.56 -1.70 -16.84
CA ALA A 398 6.28 -0.59 -16.25
C ALA A 398 5.33 0.35 -15.51
N GLU A 399 5.92 1.21 -14.68
CA GLU A 399 5.23 2.36 -14.12
C GLU A 399 5.60 3.62 -14.90
N LEU A 400 4.65 4.54 -15.06
CA LEU A 400 4.81 5.80 -15.79
C LEU A 400 4.28 6.98 -14.97
N HIS A 401 4.96 8.13 -15.04
CA HIS A 401 4.41 9.40 -14.59
C HIS A 401 4.86 10.55 -15.51
N ASP A 402 4.19 11.69 -15.39
CA ASP A 402 4.44 12.91 -16.20
C ASP A 402 4.46 12.69 -17.72
N LEU A 403 3.48 11.96 -18.26
CA LEU A 403 3.44 11.60 -19.67
C LEU A 403 3.12 12.80 -20.55
N SER A 404 3.97 13.15 -21.51
CA SER A 404 3.71 14.23 -22.46
C SER A 404 4.12 13.93 -23.89
N ILE A 405 3.38 14.53 -24.84
CA ILE A 405 3.73 14.59 -26.25
C ILE A 405 3.67 16.06 -26.67
N ARG A 406 4.72 16.56 -27.32
CA ARG A 406 4.86 17.97 -27.75
C ARG A 406 5.01 18.10 -29.26
N ARG A 407 4.64 19.26 -29.80
CA ARG A 407 4.68 19.63 -31.22
C ARG A 407 5.99 20.28 -31.66
N HIS A 408 7.01 20.25 -30.80
CA HIS A 408 8.34 20.77 -31.13
C HIS A 408 9.45 19.89 -30.60
N TYR A 409 10.66 20.20 -31.06
CA TYR A 409 11.89 19.66 -30.52
C TYR A 409 12.22 20.36 -29.20
N LEU A 410 12.25 19.61 -28.11
CA LEU A 410 12.70 20.12 -26.81
C LEU A 410 14.18 20.48 -26.87
N SER A 411 14.52 21.71 -26.51
CA SER A 411 15.91 22.18 -26.33
C SER A 411 16.57 21.56 -25.10
N ASP A 412 17.90 21.59 -25.01
CA ASP A 412 18.61 21.04 -23.86
C ASP A 412 18.24 21.74 -22.54
N SER A 413 17.92 23.04 -22.58
CA SER A 413 17.42 23.76 -21.40
C SER A 413 16.02 23.31 -20.97
N GLU A 414 15.15 22.94 -21.92
CA GLU A 414 13.84 22.40 -21.58
C GLU A 414 13.96 20.96 -21.05
N LEU A 415 14.90 20.16 -21.59
CA LEU A 415 15.20 18.83 -21.06
C LEU A 415 15.65 18.88 -19.60
N ASP A 416 16.54 19.82 -19.26
CA ASP A 416 16.99 20.00 -17.88
C ASP A 416 15.83 20.39 -16.96
N TYR A 417 14.87 21.17 -17.46
CA TYR A 417 13.69 21.58 -16.70
C TYR A 417 12.71 20.41 -16.49
N THR A 418 12.30 19.72 -17.56
CA THR A 418 11.33 18.60 -17.47
C THR A 418 11.94 17.36 -16.82
N GLY A 419 13.27 17.25 -16.86
CA GLY A 419 14.07 16.30 -16.09
C GLY A 419 14.09 16.55 -14.58
N SER A 420 13.35 17.55 -14.07
CA SER A 420 13.26 17.85 -12.62
C SER A 420 11.88 18.31 -12.15
N PHE A 421 11.10 18.96 -13.03
CA PHE A 421 9.85 19.62 -12.66
C PHE A 421 8.71 19.34 -13.64
N GLY A 422 7.50 19.20 -13.10
CA GLY A 422 6.29 19.11 -13.93
C GLY A 422 5.97 20.42 -14.66
N VAL A 423 5.38 20.31 -15.84
CA VAL A 423 5.12 21.45 -16.74
C VAL A 423 3.97 22.35 -16.29
N GLY A 424 3.01 21.79 -15.53
CA GLY A 424 1.87 22.54 -14.99
C GLY A 424 0.99 23.17 -16.08
N ILE A 425 0.56 24.43 -15.88
CA ILE A 425 -0.38 25.12 -16.78
C ILE A 425 0.13 25.32 -18.22
N ALA A 426 1.44 25.18 -18.46
CA ALA A 426 1.98 25.24 -19.82
C ALA A 426 1.38 24.13 -20.71
N ALA A 427 0.99 23.00 -20.13
CA ALA A 427 0.36 21.89 -20.83
C ALA A 427 -0.98 22.25 -21.52
N LEU A 428 -1.60 23.39 -21.19
CA LEU A 428 -2.88 23.82 -21.75
C LEU A 428 -2.74 24.47 -23.13
N ASP A 429 -1.52 24.84 -23.54
CA ASP A 429 -1.29 25.36 -24.88
C ASP A 429 -1.30 24.21 -25.91
N LYS A 430 -2.44 24.03 -26.58
CA LYS A 430 -2.64 23.01 -27.61
C LYS A 430 -1.72 23.18 -28.84
N GLN A 431 -1.09 24.35 -29.02
CA GLN A 431 -0.11 24.59 -30.08
C GLN A 431 1.26 23.99 -29.74
N ASP A 432 1.55 23.80 -28.46
CA ASP A 432 2.77 23.17 -27.96
C ASP A 432 2.49 21.71 -27.57
N PHE A 433 1.47 21.46 -26.75
CA PHE A 433 1.15 20.15 -26.22
C PHE A 433 0.11 19.40 -27.06
N VAL A 434 0.42 18.13 -27.32
CA VAL A 434 -0.45 17.15 -27.98
C VAL A 434 -1.19 16.30 -26.96
N PHE A 435 -0.51 15.98 -25.85
CA PHE A 435 -1.00 15.11 -24.79
C PHE A 435 -0.25 15.47 -23.50
N TYR A 436 -0.95 15.51 -22.37
CA TYR A 436 -0.31 15.60 -21.05
C TYR A 436 -1.11 14.92 -19.94
N MET A 437 -0.50 13.95 -19.26
CA MET A 437 -1.11 13.15 -18.20
C MET A 437 -0.11 12.83 -17.08
N PRO A 438 -0.14 13.57 -15.95
CA PRO A 438 0.72 13.38 -14.76
C PRO A 438 0.11 12.50 -13.65
N PRO A 439 -0.77 11.53 -13.98
CA PRO A 439 -1.72 10.85 -13.07
C PRO A 439 -2.24 11.60 -11.80
N PHE A 440 -2.58 12.88 -11.91
CA PHE A 440 -3.21 13.61 -10.81
C PHE A 440 -4.68 13.22 -10.63
N PHE A 441 -5.11 13.11 -9.38
CA PHE A 441 -6.53 13.12 -9.04
C PHE A 441 -7.15 14.47 -9.39
N VAL A 442 -8.28 14.43 -10.09
CA VAL A 442 -9.18 15.56 -10.33
C VAL A 442 -10.59 15.20 -9.86
N GLN A 443 -11.35 16.17 -9.36
CA GLN A 443 -12.74 15.96 -8.93
C GLN A 443 -13.74 15.91 -10.10
N SER A 444 -13.26 15.90 -11.33
CA SER A 444 -14.05 15.80 -12.55
C SER A 444 -13.87 14.41 -13.19
N SER A 445 -14.95 13.84 -13.70
CA SER A 445 -14.93 12.66 -14.57
C SER A 445 -16.10 12.68 -15.56
N PRO A 446 -16.11 11.84 -16.60
CA PRO A 446 -17.22 11.75 -17.54
C PRO A 446 -18.55 11.38 -16.88
N ILE A 447 -19.67 11.88 -17.43
CA ILE A 447 -21.01 11.41 -17.07
C ILE A 447 -21.25 10.07 -17.76
N ARG A 448 -21.29 8.99 -16.99
CA ARG A 448 -21.57 7.64 -17.46
C ARG A 448 -23.06 7.35 -17.31
N LYS A 449 -23.62 6.61 -18.27
CA LYS A 449 -25.04 6.27 -18.32
C LYS A 449 -25.23 4.77 -18.54
N TYR A 450 -26.36 4.25 -18.10
CA TYR A 450 -26.82 2.92 -18.48
C TYR A 450 -27.37 2.98 -19.91
N VAL A 451 -26.70 2.29 -20.84
CA VAL A 451 -27.09 2.30 -22.26
C VAL A 451 -27.08 0.88 -22.80
N GLY A 452 -28.22 0.42 -23.31
CA GLY A 452 -28.39 -0.96 -23.74
C GLY A 452 -28.59 -1.89 -22.54
N ASP A 453 -27.57 -2.66 -22.21
CA ASP A 453 -27.58 -3.73 -21.21
C ASP A 453 -26.65 -3.49 -20.01
N HIS A 454 -25.83 -2.43 -20.03
CA HIS A 454 -24.91 -2.08 -18.95
C HIS A 454 -24.53 -0.60 -18.97
N GLY A 455 -23.93 -0.12 -17.88
CA GLY A 455 -23.26 1.18 -17.81
C GLY A 455 -23.72 2.05 -16.65
N GLY A 456 -23.01 3.16 -16.46
CA GLY A 456 -23.17 4.02 -15.28
C GLY A 456 -22.14 3.71 -14.20
N ILE A 457 -22.41 4.20 -12.99
CA ILE A 457 -21.56 4.06 -11.81
C ILE A 457 -22.09 2.94 -10.94
N LEU A 458 -21.29 1.89 -10.77
CA LEU A 458 -21.58 0.82 -9.82
C LEU A 458 -21.88 1.40 -8.43
N GLN A 459 -23.04 1.10 -7.87
CA GLN A 459 -23.35 1.47 -6.49
C GLN A 459 -23.14 0.30 -5.54
N THR A 460 -23.43 -0.89 -6.04
CA THR A 460 -23.04 -2.19 -5.48
C THR A 460 -22.55 -3.07 -6.62
N PRO A 461 -22.03 -4.28 -6.36
CA PRO A 461 -21.71 -5.23 -7.43
C PRO A 461 -22.92 -5.65 -8.29
N PHE A 462 -24.15 -5.29 -7.94
CA PHE A 462 -25.38 -5.78 -8.58
C PHE A 462 -26.21 -4.70 -9.27
N PHE A 463 -25.88 -3.42 -9.12
CA PHE A 463 -26.58 -2.37 -9.86
C PHE A 463 -25.75 -1.10 -10.03
N GLU A 464 -26.09 -0.38 -11.08
CA GLU A 464 -25.46 0.84 -11.56
C GLU A 464 -26.46 2.01 -11.55
N VAL A 465 -25.93 3.24 -11.56
CA VAL A 465 -26.72 4.47 -11.72
C VAL A 465 -26.01 5.45 -12.64
N ASP A 466 -26.76 6.23 -13.41
CA ASP A 466 -26.19 7.29 -14.22
C ASP A 466 -25.52 8.37 -13.34
N GLY A 467 -24.38 8.91 -13.78
CA GLY A 467 -23.71 10.02 -13.10
C GLY A 467 -22.21 10.14 -13.36
N THR A 468 -21.55 10.98 -12.57
CA THR A 468 -20.08 11.18 -12.52
C THR A 468 -19.51 10.83 -11.14
N THR A 469 -18.18 10.74 -11.04
CA THR A 469 -17.47 10.60 -9.77
C THR A 469 -16.59 11.81 -9.48
N SER A 470 -16.52 12.19 -8.20
CA SER A 470 -15.77 13.36 -7.71
C SER A 470 -14.79 13.04 -6.57
N ASP A 471 -14.52 11.76 -6.32
CA ASP A 471 -13.73 11.27 -5.20
C ASP A 471 -12.75 10.18 -5.68
N PRO A 472 -11.64 9.90 -4.95
CA PRO A 472 -10.61 8.96 -5.42
C PRO A 472 -11.10 7.50 -5.52
N PHE A 473 -12.17 7.16 -4.82
CA PHE A 473 -12.80 5.84 -4.85
C PHE A 473 -14.32 5.97 -4.79
N ASN A 474 -15.02 4.89 -5.15
CA ASN A 474 -16.46 4.85 -5.17
C ASN A 474 -17.05 4.89 -3.75
N ILE A 475 -17.56 6.07 -3.37
CA ILE A 475 -18.12 6.32 -2.05
C ILE A 475 -19.37 5.47 -1.81
N ALA A 476 -20.29 5.40 -2.78
CA ALA A 476 -21.54 4.67 -2.62
C ALA A 476 -21.27 3.19 -2.32
N MET A 477 -20.32 2.59 -3.03
CA MET A 477 -19.92 1.21 -2.81
C MET A 477 -19.22 1.01 -1.46
N SER A 478 -18.32 1.93 -1.09
CA SER A 478 -17.58 1.88 0.17
C SER A 478 -18.46 2.07 1.41
N PHE A 479 -19.35 3.08 1.41
CA PHE A 479 -20.21 3.44 2.53
C PHE A 479 -21.59 2.77 2.48
N GLY A 480 -21.96 2.15 1.36
CA GLY A 480 -23.18 1.36 1.23
C GLY A 480 -22.95 -0.09 1.63
N VAL A 481 -22.03 -0.77 0.93
CA VAL A 481 -21.86 -2.23 1.01
C VAL A 481 -20.42 -2.68 1.33
N GLY A 482 -19.51 -1.75 1.62
CA GLY A 482 -18.13 -2.07 2.01
C GLY A 482 -17.23 -2.51 0.86
N GLY A 483 -17.61 -2.22 -0.39
CA GLY A 483 -16.80 -2.54 -1.56
C GLY A 483 -15.69 -1.51 -1.82
N HIS A 484 -14.58 -1.97 -2.39
CA HIS A 484 -13.42 -1.19 -2.76
C HIS A 484 -13.31 -1.14 -4.29
N TYR A 485 -13.49 0.06 -4.82
CA TYR A 485 -13.47 0.33 -6.26
C TYR A 485 -12.91 1.73 -6.49
N ILE A 486 -11.73 1.83 -7.10
CA ILE A 486 -11.08 3.11 -7.43
C ILE A 486 -11.84 3.81 -8.56
N ASN A 487 -11.98 5.12 -8.49
CA ASN A 487 -12.55 5.91 -9.59
C ASN A 487 -11.42 6.30 -10.56
N LEU A 488 -10.98 5.34 -11.37
CA LEU A 488 -9.82 5.49 -12.26
C LEU A 488 -9.99 6.64 -13.28
N GLU A 489 -11.22 6.97 -13.64
CA GLU A 489 -11.53 8.09 -14.54
C GLU A 489 -11.01 9.41 -13.98
N ASN A 490 -11.04 9.59 -12.66
CA ASN A 490 -10.57 10.79 -11.96
C ASN A 490 -9.03 10.94 -11.93
N PHE A 491 -8.27 10.00 -12.49
CA PHE A 491 -6.80 10.04 -12.52
C PHE A 491 -6.20 10.03 -13.93
N THR A 492 -7.03 9.91 -14.96
CA THR A 492 -6.59 9.60 -16.33
C THR A 492 -6.90 10.71 -17.32
N LYS A 493 -7.19 11.93 -16.83
CA LYS A 493 -7.46 13.11 -17.67
C LYS A 493 -6.22 13.50 -18.48
N ASP A 494 -6.40 13.68 -19.79
CA ASP A 494 -5.45 14.40 -20.63
C ASP A 494 -5.70 15.90 -20.48
N PHE A 495 -4.80 16.58 -19.78
CA PHE A 495 -4.93 18.01 -19.50
C PHE A 495 -4.68 18.88 -20.74
N ALA A 496 -3.97 18.39 -21.76
CA ALA A 496 -3.71 19.17 -22.96
C ALA A 496 -4.99 19.35 -23.80
N THR A 497 -5.77 18.28 -23.95
CA THR A 497 -7.04 18.34 -24.70
C THR A 497 -8.28 18.47 -23.82
N GLY A 498 -8.15 18.27 -22.51
CA GLY A 498 -9.27 18.19 -21.56
C GLY A 498 -10.13 16.92 -21.71
N ARG A 499 -9.60 15.87 -22.34
CA ARG A 499 -10.35 14.65 -22.68
C ARG A 499 -10.05 13.54 -21.67
N PHE A 500 -11.01 12.63 -21.51
CA PHE A 500 -10.85 11.40 -20.74
C PHE A 500 -10.75 10.19 -21.68
N PRO A 501 -10.00 9.15 -21.30
CA PRO A 501 -9.90 7.94 -22.10
C PRO A 501 -11.08 7.00 -21.85
N ARG A 502 -11.36 6.14 -22.82
CA ARG A 502 -12.06 4.88 -22.59
C ARG A 502 -11.14 3.93 -21.83
N LEU A 503 -11.65 3.37 -20.73
CA LEU A 503 -10.94 2.45 -19.85
C LEU A 503 -11.25 1.00 -20.25
N LEU A 504 -10.71 0.55 -21.39
CA LEU A 504 -11.02 -0.78 -21.94
C LEU A 504 -10.47 -1.89 -21.04
N ASN A 505 -11.33 -2.86 -20.67
CA ASN A 505 -11.03 -3.94 -19.73
C ASN A 505 -10.56 -3.46 -18.34
N LEU A 506 -11.01 -2.27 -17.92
CA LEU A 506 -10.70 -1.64 -16.62
C LEU A 506 -11.96 -1.05 -15.96
N THR A 507 -13.14 -1.48 -16.40
CA THR A 507 -14.44 -1.04 -15.89
C THR A 507 -15.25 -2.27 -15.52
N GLY A 508 -15.71 -2.34 -14.26
CA GLY A 508 -16.59 -3.42 -13.83
C GLY A 508 -18.03 -3.17 -14.30
N THR A 509 -18.80 -4.26 -14.37
CA THR A 509 -20.22 -4.23 -14.75
C THR A 509 -21.05 -4.87 -13.64
N ALA A 510 -22.28 -4.37 -13.44
CA ALA A 510 -23.21 -4.95 -12.50
C ALA A 510 -23.54 -6.41 -12.84
N ILE A 511 -23.60 -7.24 -11.80
CA ILE A 511 -24.03 -8.62 -11.88
C ILE A 511 -25.56 -8.65 -12.02
N ASP A 512 -26.05 -9.15 -13.15
CA ASP A 512 -27.46 -9.20 -13.55
C ASP A 512 -28.19 -10.51 -13.18
N HIS A 513 -27.48 -11.45 -12.54
CA HIS A 513 -27.98 -12.78 -12.21
C HIS A 513 -27.87 -13.09 -10.71
N THR A 514 -28.56 -14.16 -10.28
CA THR A 514 -28.57 -14.59 -8.88
C THR A 514 -27.25 -15.24 -8.48
N THR A 515 -26.75 -14.90 -7.29
CA THR A 515 -25.50 -15.43 -6.72
C THR A 515 -25.70 -15.91 -5.28
N ILE A 516 -24.67 -16.54 -4.70
CA ILE A 516 -24.62 -16.83 -3.26
C ILE A 516 -24.22 -15.59 -2.46
N ALA A 517 -24.77 -15.41 -1.27
CA ALA A 517 -24.44 -14.25 -0.43
C ALA A 517 -22.95 -14.22 -0.06
N ARG A 518 -22.27 -13.12 -0.43
CA ARG A 518 -20.86 -12.82 -0.13
C ARG A 518 -20.71 -11.32 0.10
N GLU A 519 -19.61 -10.93 0.73
CA GLU A 519 -19.21 -9.52 0.86
C GLU A 519 -18.93 -8.89 -0.52
N ALA A 520 -19.19 -7.59 -0.66
CA ALA A 520 -19.06 -6.88 -1.94
C ALA A 520 -17.68 -7.07 -2.61
N ASN A 521 -16.59 -6.98 -1.83
CA ASN A 521 -15.22 -7.16 -2.35
C ASN A 521 -14.96 -8.55 -2.92
N ALA A 522 -15.68 -9.57 -2.46
CA ALA A 522 -15.51 -10.92 -2.98
C ALA A 522 -16.05 -11.02 -4.42
N PHE A 523 -17.15 -10.34 -4.74
CA PHE A 523 -17.67 -10.26 -6.11
C PHE A 523 -16.77 -9.41 -7.01
N LEU A 524 -16.37 -8.23 -6.52
CA LEU A 524 -15.55 -7.30 -7.30
C LEU A 524 -14.22 -7.91 -7.73
N TYR A 525 -13.57 -8.69 -6.85
CA TYR A 525 -12.27 -9.29 -7.12
C TYR A 525 -12.33 -10.66 -7.81
N ASP A 526 -13.53 -11.17 -8.11
CA ASP A 526 -13.68 -12.27 -9.07
C ASP A 526 -13.44 -11.77 -10.51
N ASP A 527 -13.63 -10.47 -10.76
CA ASP A 527 -13.29 -9.80 -12.01
C ASP A 527 -11.84 -9.27 -12.00
N GLY A 528 -10.99 -9.88 -12.83
CA GLY A 528 -9.59 -9.48 -13.00
C GLY A 528 -9.43 -8.04 -13.53
N GLY A 529 -10.41 -7.50 -14.25
CA GLY A 529 -10.43 -6.11 -14.72
C GLY A 529 -10.58 -5.12 -13.56
N VAL A 530 -11.42 -5.43 -12.57
CA VAL A 530 -11.56 -4.62 -11.35
C VAL A 530 -10.32 -4.70 -10.48
N ALA A 531 -9.72 -5.89 -10.35
CA ALA A 531 -8.44 -6.05 -9.65
C ALA A 531 -7.34 -5.20 -10.31
N LYS A 532 -7.25 -5.22 -11.64
CA LYS A 532 -6.30 -4.41 -12.41
C LYS A 532 -6.57 -2.91 -12.28
N ARG A 533 -7.84 -2.50 -12.37
CA ARG A 533 -8.28 -1.11 -12.19
C ARG A 533 -7.82 -0.52 -10.86
N ASN A 534 -8.03 -1.26 -9.76
CA ASN A 534 -7.67 -0.80 -8.42
C ASN A 534 -6.16 -0.63 -8.23
N LEU A 535 -5.34 -1.34 -9.02
CA LEU A 535 -3.88 -1.29 -8.99
C LEU A 535 -3.27 -0.52 -10.18
N THR A 536 -4.09 0.15 -11.00
CA THR A 536 -3.60 0.94 -12.15
C THR A 536 -2.97 2.26 -11.69
N ILE A 537 -3.34 2.76 -10.51
CA ILE A 537 -2.75 3.96 -9.90
C ILE A 537 -2.04 3.53 -8.62
N LEU A 538 -0.78 3.94 -8.48
CA LEU A 538 0.02 3.72 -7.28
C LEU A 538 0.60 5.04 -6.77
N PRO A 539 0.92 5.16 -5.47
CA PRO A 539 1.77 6.25 -5.00
C PRO A 539 3.10 6.23 -5.75
N CYS A 540 3.49 7.36 -6.32
CA CYS A 540 4.77 7.49 -6.99
C CYS A 540 5.89 7.59 -5.96
N ASP A 541 7.00 6.88 -6.20
CA ASP A 541 8.19 6.88 -5.35
C ASP A 541 9.43 7.47 -6.04
N ASP A 542 9.26 8.19 -7.15
CA ASP A 542 10.36 8.86 -7.84
C ASP A 542 10.80 10.15 -7.13
N GLY A 543 11.93 10.07 -6.41
CA GLY A 543 12.50 11.19 -5.67
C GLY A 543 13.30 12.20 -6.51
N ASN A 544 13.45 11.98 -7.82
CA ASN A 544 14.19 12.89 -8.70
C ASN A 544 13.31 13.96 -9.36
N PHE A 545 12.00 13.89 -9.16
CA PHE A 545 11.02 14.76 -9.80
C PHE A 545 10.16 15.51 -8.78
N VAL A 546 9.81 16.75 -9.10
CA VAL A 546 8.91 17.59 -8.31
C VAL A 546 7.63 17.86 -9.11
N PRO A 547 6.48 17.33 -8.66
CA PRO A 547 5.20 17.56 -9.33
C PRO A 547 4.78 19.03 -9.32
N ASN A 548 4.15 19.47 -10.41
CA ASN A 548 3.59 20.81 -10.52
C ASN A 548 2.05 20.77 -10.51
N TYR A 549 1.47 21.16 -9.39
CA TYR A 549 0.03 21.09 -9.14
C TYR A 549 -0.78 22.29 -9.68
N SER A 550 -0.16 23.21 -10.41
CA SER A 550 -0.85 24.42 -10.88
C SER A 550 -2.08 24.14 -11.76
N LEU A 551 -2.14 22.97 -12.41
CA LEU A 551 -3.31 22.53 -13.19
C LEU A 551 -4.54 22.26 -12.33
N LEU A 552 -4.35 21.81 -11.09
CA LEU A 552 -5.46 21.52 -10.18
C LEU A 552 -6.10 22.81 -9.66
N ALA A 553 -5.37 23.93 -9.66
CA ALA A 553 -5.88 25.23 -9.24
C ALA A 553 -6.90 25.83 -10.22
N ILE A 554 -6.90 25.38 -11.48
CA ILE A 554 -7.83 25.86 -12.51
C ILE A 554 -8.99 24.89 -12.77
N GLU A 555 -8.99 23.72 -12.14
CA GLU A 555 -10.11 22.79 -12.21
C GLU A 555 -11.37 23.40 -11.59
N THR A 556 -12.54 23.06 -12.13
CA THR A 556 -13.83 23.58 -11.67
C THR A 556 -14.12 23.25 -10.21
N TYR A 557 -13.61 22.13 -9.71
CA TYR A 557 -13.87 21.62 -8.37
C TYR A 557 -12.56 21.41 -7.61
N SER A 558 -12.46 21.98 -6.41
CA SER A 558 -11.23 21.94 -5.60
C SER A 558 -11.42 21.61 -4.11
N ASP A 559 -12.64 21.26 -3.68
CA ASP A 559 -12.98 20.95 -2.28
C ASP A 559 -12.14 19.84 -1.61
N ARG A 560 -11.62 18.88 -2.39
CA ARG A 560 -10.75 17.80 -1.90
C ARG A 560 -9.28 18.20 -1.76
N PHE A 561 -8.89 19.38 -2.22
CA PHE A 561 -7.51 19.88 -2.16
C PHE A 561 -7.37 20.86 -0.98
N THR A 562 -7.60 20.36 0.23
CA THR A 562 -7.56 21.16 1.45
C THR A 562 -6.67 20.51 2.50
N ASP A 563 -5.89 21.34 3.19
CA ASP A 563 -5.13 20.93 4.37
C ASP A 563 -6.06 20.72 5.58
N SER A 564 -5.49 20.35 6.73
CA SER A 564 -6.28 20.16 7.96
C SER A 564 -6.88 21.42 8.56
N ASN A 565 -6.43 22.60 8.14
CA ASN A 565 -6.98 23.88 8.57
C ASN A 565 -8.04 24.40 7.58
N GLY A 566 -8.30 23.65 6.50
CA GLY A 566 -9.21 24.03 5.42
C GLY A 566 -8.61 24.98 4.38
N ALA A 567 -7.29 25.23 4.42
CA ALA A 567 -6.60 26.02 3.41
C ALA A 567 -6.37 25.20 2.13
N PRO A 568 -6.44 25.79 0.93
CA PRO A 568 -6.16 25.07 -0.31
C PRO A 568 -4.74 24.51 -0.36
N ASP A 569 -4.62 23.21 -0.63
CA ASP A 569 -3.36 22.52 -0.88
C ASP A 569 -3.58 21.41 -1.92
N TYR A 570 -3.16 21.69 -3.15
CA TYR A 570 -3.33 20.81 -4.31
C TYR A 570 -2.42 19.59 -4.30
N SER A 571 -1.42 19.56 -3.40
CA SER A 571 -0.54 18.41 -3.24
C SER A 571 -1.19 17.27 -2.45
N TYR A 572 -2.35 17.48 -1.81
CA TYR A 572 -3.05 16.48 -1.02
C TYR A 572 -4.46 16.21 -1.51
N ILE A 573 -4.92 14.98 -1.27
CA ILE A 573 -6.30 14.56 -1.47
C ILE A 573 -6.91 14.30 -0.09
N ASN A 574 -7.81 15.18 0.31
CA ASN A 574 -8.50 15.15 1.60
C ASN A 574 -9.49 13.98 1.66
N LEU A 575 -9.41 13.18 2.73
CA LEU A 575 -10.25 12.02 2.99
C LEU A 575 -11.27 12.23 4.12
N GLU A 576 -11.36 13.45 4.67
CA GLU A 576 -12.43 13.87 5.56
C GLU A 576 -13.70 14.20 4.77
N ASN A 577 -14.86 14.09 5.42
CA ASN A 577 -16.14 14.52 4.87
C ASN A 577 -16.39 13.96 3.45
N MET A 578 -16.18 12.66 3.27
CA MET A 578 -16.43 11.98 1.98
C MET A 578 -17.90 12.14 1.57
N LEU A 579 -18.81 12.12 2.55
CA LEU A 579 -20.24 12.35 2.39
C LEU A 579 -20.68 13.70 2.97
N THR A 580 -21.75 14.28 2.42
CA THR A 580 -22.39 15.47 2.99
C THR A 580 -23.36 15.07 4.12
N GLY A 581 -23.45 15.87 5.18
CA GLY A 581 -24.29 15.53 6.36
C GLY A 581 -25.80 15.42 6.09
N ALA A 582 -26.26 15.88 4.92
CA ALA A 582 -27.66 15.77 4.45
C ALA A 582 -28.09 14.33 4.06
N VAL A 583 -27.17 13.37 4.15
CA VAL A 583 -27.38 11.96 3.81
C VAL A 583 -27.98 11.17 4.99
N ALA A 584 -27.97 11.73 6.20
CA ALA A 584 -28.70 11.15 7.32
C ALA A 584 -30.19 11.10 6.99
N LEU A 585 -30.82 9.94 7.15
CA LEU A 585 -32.25 9.76 6.87
C LEU A 585 -33.05 10.77 7.71
N ASP A 586 -33.68 11.74 7.04
CA ASP A 586 -34.59 12.71 7.67
C ASP A 586 -35.76 11.97 8.37
N ALA A 587 -36.02 12.36 9.61
CA ALA A 587 -37.13 11.94 10.44
C ALA A 587 -38.51 12.07 9.76
N ALA A 588 -38.65 12.85 8.67
CA ALA A 588 -39.87 12.97 7.88
C ALA A 588 -40.34 11.65 7.23
N GLY A 589 -39.47 10.63 7.10
CA GLY A 589 -39.83 9.28 6.67
C GLY A 589 -40.41 8.37 7.78
N LEU A 590 -40.41 8.81 9.05
CA LEU A 590 -40.86 8.02 10.20
C LEU A 590 -42.38 7.94 10.35
N GLY A 591 -43.15 8.73 9.59
CA GLY A 591 -44.58 8.91 9.79
C GLY A 591 -45.49 7.78 9.29
N GLN A 592 -44.93 6.69 8.73
CA GLN A 592 -45.75 5.75 7.97
C GLN A 592 -45.34 4.28 8.07
N LEU A 593 -44.72 3.80 9.16
CA LEU A 593 -44.42 2.37 9.30
C LEU A 593 -44.56 1.86 10.75
N ASP A 594 -44.93 0.59 10.84
CA ASP A 594 -45.33 -0.15 12.03
C ASP A 594 -44.22 -0.20 13.12
N PRO A 595 -44.48 0.33 14.34
CA PRO A 595 -43.52 0.30 15.44
C PRO A 595 -43.16 -1.13 15.93
N ASP A 596 -43.86 -2.17 15.46
CA ASP A 596 -43.61 -3.57 15.82
C ASP A 596 -42.59 -4.28 14.88
N SER A 597 -41.98 -3.57 13.92
CA SER A 597 -40.99 -4.16 13.02
C SER A 597 -39.62 -4.39 13.70
N ALA A 598 -39.21 -5.66 13.72
CA ALA A 598 -38.06 -6.20 14.42
C ALA A 598 -36.71 -5.53 14.06
N SER A 599 -36.02 -4.95 15.05
CA SER A 599 -34.64 -4.42 15.00
C SER A 599 -34.36 -3.26 14.02
N THR A 600 -33.55 -2.29 14.44
CA THR A 600 -33.11 -1.13 13.65
C THR A 600 -32.50 -1.50 12.29
N ASP A 601 -31.88 -2.70 12.18
CA ASP A 601 -31.27 -3.19 10.93
C ASP A 601 -32.33 -3.55 9.87
N ALA A 602 -33.47 -4.15 10.25
CA ALA A 602 -34.53 -4.47 9.29
C ALA A 602 -35.23 -3.21 8.76
N PHE A 603 -35.30 -2.16 9.58
CA PHE A 603 -35.80 -0.85 9.17
C PHE A 603 -34.90 -0.20 8.11
N LEU A 604 -33.58 -0.13 8.36
CA LEU A 604 -32.62 0.40 7.39
C LEU A 604 -32.65 -0.39 6.09
N GLN A 605 -32.75 -1.72 6.17
CA GLN A 605 -32.85 -2.59 5.01
C GLN A 605 -34.10 -2.29 4.16
N THR A 606 -35.25 -1.98 4.78
CA THR A 606 -36.48 -1.65 4.03
C THR A 606 -36.37 -0.30 3.32
N LEU A 607 -35.73 0.68 3.95
CA LEU A 607 -35.66 2.06 3.44
C LEU A 607 -34.54 2.27 2.42
N ILE A 608 -33.41 1.58 2.61
CA ILE A 608 -32.20 1.69 1.78
C ILE A 608 -32.11 0.51 0.80
N GLY A 609 -32.34 -0.71 1.26
CA GLY A 609 -32.19 -1.94 0.48
C GLY A 609 -30.84 -2.61 0.72
N PRO A 610 -29.83 -2.41 -0.15
CA PRO A 610 -28.51 -3.02 -0.05
C PRO A 610 -27.81 -2.82 1.30
N THR A 611 -27.19 -3.90 1.78
CA THR A 611 -26.38 -3.89 3.01
C THR A 611 -25.05 -4.60 2.74
N PRO A 612 -24.02 -4.40 3.58
CA PRO A 612 -22.76 -5.14 3.45
C PRO A 612 -22.97 -6.66 3.52
N ASP A 613 -23.89 -7.09 4.40
CA ASP A 613 -24.23 -8.49 4.63
C ASP A 613 -25.01 -9.12 3.44
N ASN A 614 -25.68 -8.28 2.63
CA ASN A 614 -26.40 -8.69 1.43
C ASN A 614 -26.41 -7.55 0.38
N PRO A 615 -25.36 -7.44 -0.44
CA PRO A 615 -25.17 -6.32 -1.36
C PRO A 615 -26.09 -6.34 -2.59
N GLY A 616 -26.75 -7.48 -2.86
CA GLY A 616 -27.65 -7.67 -4.00
C GLY A 616 -29.13 -7.45 -3.69
N LEU A 617 -29.47 -6.90 -2.53
CA LEU A 617 -30.86 -6.56 -2.21
C LEU A 617 -31.39 -5.46 -3.14
N VAL A 618 -32.68 -5.54 -3.45
CA VAL A 618 -33.40 -4.50 -4.19
C VAL A 618 -33.36 -3.19 -3.40
N THR A 619 -33.21 -2.06 -4.11
CA THR A 619 -33.17 -0.72 -3.52
C THR A 619 -34.48 -0.37 -2.81
N GLY A 620 -34.35 0.17 -1.60
CA GLY A 620 -35.48 0.67 -0.81
C GLY A 620 -36.01 2.01 -1.33
N SER A 621 -37.07 2.51 -0.70
CA SER A 621 -37.79 3.71 -1.18
C SER A 621 -36.97 5.00 -1.11
N ALA A 622 -36.19 5.21 -0.05
CA ALA A 622 -35.36 6.41 0.08
C ALA A 622 -34.21 6.41 -0.94
N TYR A 623 -33.57 5.26 -1.10
CA TYR A 623 -32.50 5.08 -2.09
C TYR A 623 -33.02 5.32 -3.51
N SER A 624 -34.15 4.71 -3.86
CA SER A 624 -34.78 4.87 -5.18
C SER A 624 -35.20 6.31 -5.45
N ASN A 625 -35.69 7.04 -4.44
CA ASN A 625 -36.05 8.45 -4.57
C ASN A 625 -34.82 9.35 -4.77
N ALA A 626 -33.69 9.04 -4.12
CA ALA A 626 -32.43 9.75 -4.33
C ALA A 626 -31.93 9.55 -5.77
N ILE A 627 -31.95 8.32 -6.29
CA ILE A 627 -31.59 8.06 -7.70
C ILE A 627 -32.48 8.84 -8.65
N LYS A 628 -33.81 8.86 -8.44
CA LYS A 628 -34.72 9.62 -9.30
C LYS A 628 -34.38 11.11 -9.36
N LYS A 629 -33.94 11.71 -8.25
CA LYS A 629 -33.49 13.11 -8.24
C LYS A 629 -32.21 13.31 -9.05
N ILE A 630 -31.28 12.37 -8.95
CA ILE A 630 -30.04 12.38 -9.73
C ILE A 630 -30.38 12.29 -11.22
N GLN A 631 -31.22 11.33 -11.62
CA GLN A 631 -31.65 11.17 -13.00
C GLN A 631 -32.32 12.44 -13.53
N SER A 632 -33.24 13.04 -12.77
CA SER A 632 -33.89 14.28 -13.18
C SER A 632 -32.91 15.44 -13.40
N ALA A 633 -31.83 15.52 -12.61
CA ALA A 633 -30.79 16.55 -12.78
C ALA A 633 -29.90 16.28 -14.00
N ILE A 634 -29.63 15.01 -14.32
CA ILE A 634 -28.93 14.61 -15.55
C ILE A 634 -29.78 14.97 -16.77
N ASP A 635 -31.06 14.63 -16.73
CA ASP A 635 -32.00 14.87 -17.83
C ASP A 635 -32.25 16.37 -18.07
N SER A 636 -32.21 17.19 -17.01
CA SER A 636 -32.37 18.66 -17.12
C SER A 636 -31.08 19.39 -17.51
N GLY A 637 -29.92 18.73 -17.43
CA GLY A 637 -28.61 19.35 -17.65
C GLY A 637 -28.11 20.20 -16.47
N ASP A 638 -28.83 20.24 -15.35
CA ASP A 638 -28.45 20.96 -14.12
C ASP A 638 -27.58 20.09 -13.17
N TYR A 639 -26.97 19.05 -13.73
CA TYR A 639 -26.19 18.09 -12.96
C TYR A 639 -24.88 18.69 -12.45
N THR A 640 -24.59 18.47 -11.17
CA THR A 640 -23.34 18.86 -10.52
C THR A 640 -22.60 17.63 -10.00
N ALA A 641 -21.27 17.61 -10.16
CA ALA A 641 -20.44 16.53 -9.64
C ALA A 641 -20.61 16.44 -8.11
N GLY A 642 -20.84 15.24 -7.58
CA GLY A 642 -21.09 15.03 -6.16
C GLY A 642 -22.57 14.89 -5.79
N ILE A 643 -23.53 15.03 -6.71
CA ILE A 643 -24.95 14.77 -6.42
C ILE A 643 -25.22 13.32 -6.00
N GLU A 644 -24.37 12.37 -6.44
CA GLU A 644 -24.36 10.97 -6.01
C GLU A 644 -24.07 10.81 -4.51
N LYS A 645 -23.43 11.81 -3.88
CA LYS A 645 -23.19 11.84 -2.44
C LYS A 645 -24.48 11.95 -1.64
N GLY A 646 -25.59 12.37 -2.24
CA GLY A 646 -26.90 12.54 -1.56
C GLY A 646 -27.70 11.24 -1.35
N VAL A 647 -27.15 10.09 -1.75
CA VAL A 647 -27.82 8.79 -1.64
C VAL A 647 -27.68 8.24 -0.21
N PRO A 648 -28.76 7.73 0.43
CA PRO A 648 -28.65 7.15 1.77
C PRO A 648 -27.86 5.83 1.74
N LEU A 649 -26.78 5.75 2.53
CA LEU A 649 -25.86 4.60 2.52
C LEU A 649 -25.82 3.87 3.88
N THR A 650 -25.95 2.55 3.86
CA THR A 650 -26.13 1.71 5.06
C THR A 650 -24.99 1.81 6.08
N ILE A 651 -23.72 1.72 5.68
CA ILE A 651 -22.58 1.81 6.62
C ILE A 651 -22.49 3.22 7.20
N PHE A 652 -22.75 4.26 6.39
CA PHE A 652 -22.79 5.63 6.90
C PHE A 652 -23.90 5.80 7.95
N GLN A 653 -25.12 5.30 7.72
CA GLN A 653 -26.19 5.37 8.74
C GLN A 653 -25.83 4.62 10.03
N ARG A 654 -25.09 3.51 9.93
CA ARG A 654 -24.63 2.73 11.09
C ARG A 654 -23.56 3.45 11.90
N THR A 655 -22.62 4.11 11.23
CA THR A 655 -21.39 4.64 11.85
C THR A 655 -21.41 6.14 12.11
N LEU A 656 -22.20 6.89 11.33
CA LEU A 656 -22.27 8.35 11.32
C LEU A 656 -20.91 9.04 11.18
N ASP A 657 -19.94 8.34 10.57
CA ASP A 657 -18.60 8.85 10.32
C ASP A 657 -18.42 9.05 8.81
N PRO A 658 -18.31 10.30 8.32
CA PRO A 658 -18.17 10.59 6.90
C PRO A 658 -16.71 10.51 6.43
N SER A 659 -15.72 10.28 7.31
CA SER A 659 -14.32 10.17 6.92
C SER A 659 -14.04 8.82 6.25
N SER A 660 -13.09 8.77 5.31
CA SER A 660 -12.81 7.57 4.51
C SER A 660 -12.63 6.30 5.37
N ASN A 661 -13.31 5.22 4.96
CA ASN A 661 -13.14 3.87 5.51
C ASN A 661 -12.10 3.03 4.75
N GLN A 662 -11.57 3.54 3.64
CA GLN A 662 -10.59 2.88 2.79
C GLN A 662 -9.16 3.07 3.34
N VAL A 663 -8.96 2.66 4.61
CA VAL A 663 -7.70 2.80 5.35
C VAL A 663 -7.33 1.50 6.06
N THR A 664 -6.04 1.29 6.30
CA THR A 664 -5.51 0.13 7.03
C THR A 664 -4.68 0.57 8.22
N PHE A 665 -4.83 -0.11 9.35
CA PHE A 665 -4.08 0.13 10.57
C PHE A 665 -3.20 -1.05 10.94
N PHE A 666 -2.04 -0.75 11.53
CA PHE A 666 -1.22 -1.72 12.26
C PHE A 666 -1.00 -1.20 13.67
N ASN A 667 -1.30 -2.05 14.65
CA ASN A 667 -1.12 -1.78 16.07
C ASN A 667 0.04 -2.63 16.59
N ILE A 668 1.14 -1.96 16.92
CA ILE A 668 2.37 -2.54 17.45
C ILE A 668 2.35 -2.27 18.95
N SER A 669 2.42 -3.31 19.77
CA SER A 669 2.49 -3.12 21.22
C SER A 669 3.83 -2.55 21.66
N ASN A 670 3.82 -1.73 22.71
CA ASN A 670 5.02 -1.28 23.42
C ASN A 670 5.94 -2.42 23.91
N LEU A 671 5.46 -3.66 24.03
CA LEU A 671 6.33 -4.81 24.29
C LEU A 671 7.38 -5.02 23.18
N TYR A 672 7.10 -4.57 21.96
CA TYR A 672 8.06 -4.61 20.86
C TYR A 672 9.12 -3.54 20.97
N TYR A 673 8.69 -2.28 21.13
CA TYR A 673 9.56 -1.13 20.97
C TYR A 673 10.02 -0.49 22.29
N GLY A 674 9.46 -0.89 23.42
CA GLY A 674 9.72 -0.32 24.74
C GLY A 674 9.13 1.08 24.88
N ARG A 675 9.99 2.11 24.84
CA ARG A 675 9.58 3.51 25.05
C ARG A 675 8.97 4.10 23.78
N ARG A 676 9.64 3.93 22.65
CA ARG A 676 9.18 4.39 21.34
C ARG A 676 9.86 3.62 20.21
N ILE A 677 9.24 3.63 19.04
CA ILE A 677 9.90 3.25 17.80
C ILE A 677 10.91 4.34 17.44
N GLN A 678 12.12 3.96 17.05
CA GLN A 678 13.15 4.91 16.61
C GLN A 678 12.76 5.50 15.25
N PRO A 679 12.63 6.84 15.12
CA PRO A 679 12.37 7.48 13.83
C PRO A 679 13.43 7.12 12.78
N GLY A 680 12.98 6.87 11.56
CA GLY A 680 13.76 6.42 10.41
C GLY A 680 14.10 4.94 10.38
N SER A 681 13.68 4.16 11.38
CA SER A 681 13.95 2.73 11.44
C SER A 681 12.78 1.87 10.94
N PHE A 682 11.60 2.45 10.76
CA PHE A 682 10.39 1.68 10.48
C PHE A 682 10.30 1.32 8.99
N MET A 683 10.02 0.04 8.75
CA MET A 683 9.71 -0.49 7.43
C MET A 683 8.56 -1.49 7.57
N ILE A 684 7.60 -1.41 6.66
CA ILE A 684 6.58 -2.44 6.49
C ILE A 684 6.48 -2.82 5.02
N ARG A 685 6.36 -4.12 4.74
CA ARG A 685 6.33 -4.66 3.39
C ARG A 685 5.16 -5.61 3.21
N ASP A 686 4.44 -5.47 2.12
CA ASP A 686 3.53 -6.48 1.57
C ASP A 686 4.21 -7.08 0.32
N ALA A 687 4.55 -8.36 0.39
CA ALA A 687 5.27 -9.02 -0.70
C ALA A 687 4.38 -9.40 -1.90
N SER A 688 3.05 -9.35 -1.75
CA SER A 688 2.09 -9.64 -2.83
C SER A 688 0.78 -8.94 -2.51
N ILE A 689 0.66 -7.67 -2.91
CA ILE A 689 -0.54 -6.89 -2.61
C ILE A 689 -1.77 -7.59 -3.22
N SER A 690 -2.84 -7.72 -2.43
CA SER A 690 -4.06 -8.41 -2.87
C SER A 690 -4.59 -7.80 -4.18
N GLY A 691 -4.97 -8.66 -5.13
CA GLY A 691 -5.38 -8.27 -6.48
C GLY A 691 -4.24 -8.28 -7.52
N SER A 692 -2.98 -8.27 -7.10
CA SER A 692 -1.84 -8.41 -8.03
C SER A 692 -1.51 -9.87 -8.39
N TYR A 693 -1.98 -10.80 -7.56
CA TYR A 693 -1.68 -12.24 -7.64
C TYR A 693 -0.17 -12.55 -7.70
N GLY A 694 0.62 -11.86 -6.87
CA GLY A 694 2.08 -12.05 -6.78
C GLY A 694 2.90 -11.22 -7.75
N ALA A 695 2.28 -10.46 -8.65
CA ALA A 695 2.99 -9.61 -9.60
C ALA A 695 3.65 -8.38 -8.93
N MET A 696 3.13 -7.94 -7.78
CA MET A 696 3.50 -6.67 -7.17
C MET A 696 3.76 -6.79 -5.67
N SER A 697 4.90 -6.27 -5.22
CA SER A 697 5.19 -6.01 -3.80
C SER A 697 5.21 -4.51 -3.52
N ILE A 698 4.79 -4.12 -2.32
CA ILE A 698 4.88 -2.74 -1.84
C ILE A 698 5.63 -2.67 -0.52
N THR A 699 6.63 -1.79 -0.46
CA THR A 699 7.42 -1.48 0.72
C THR A 699 7.18 -0.04 1.13
N LEU A 700 6.80 0.18 2.39
CA LEU A 700 6.63 1.50 2.99
C LEU A 700 7.70 1.74 4.05
N ARG A 701 8.26 2.95 4.07
CA ARG A 701 9.25 3.38 5.07
C ARG A 701 8.84 4.71 5.65
N ASP A 702 9.38 5.01 6.82
CA ASP A 702 9.13 6.29 7.48
C ASP A 702 10.15 7.37 7.12
N ASP A 703 9.72 8.64 7.18
CA ASP A 703 10.49 9.83 6.77
C ASP A 703 11.14 10.56 7.94
N TYR A 704 11.27 9.92 9.11
CA TYR A 704 11.72 10.52 10.38
C TYR A 704 10.72 11.52 11.00
N MET A 705 9.69 11.95 10.27
CA MET A 705 8.69 12.95 10.66
C MET A 705 7.28 12.36 10.68
N GLY A 706 7.17 11.05 10.93
CA GLY A 706 5.89 10.38 11.12
C GLY A 706 5.08 10.16 9.85
N ASN A 707 5.60 10.46 8.65
CA ASN A 707 4.96 10.05 7.39
C ASN A 707 5.49 8.71 6.92
N LEU A 708 4.66 8.01 6.14
CA LEU A 708 5.04 6.83 5.41
C LEU A 708 5.04 7.13 3.91
N TYR A 709 6.09 6.71 3.21
CA TYR A 709 6.20 6.81 1.76
C TYR A 709 6.53 5.44 1.16
N ARG A 710 6.18 5.25 -0.11
CA ARG A 710 6.55 4.06 -0.87
C ARG A 710 8.04 4.10 -1.21
N ALA A 711 8.73 2.98 -1.01
CA ALA A 711 10.19 2.89 -1.09
C ALA A 711 10.63 1.65 -1.88
N ASP A 712 10.02 1.49 -3.06
CA ASP A 712 10.13 0.27 -3.85
C ASP A 712 11.11 0.39 -5.03
N ALA A 713 11.32 1.60 -5.54
CA ALA A 713 12.30 1.90 -6.57
C ALA A 713 13.74 1.74 -6.07
N THR A 714 14.68 1.56 -6.98
CA THR A 714 16.12 1.52 -6.65
C THR A 714 16.73 2.93 -6.64
N THR A 715 16.12 3.87 -7.37
CA THR A 715 16.47 5.29 -7.35
C THR A 715 16.08 5.95 -6.03
N THR A 716 16.50 7.21 -5.85
CA THR A 716 16.10 8.02 -4.68
C THR A 716 14.58 8.07 -4.54
N HIS A 717 14.08 7.91 -3.32
CA HIS A 717 12.63 7.91 -3.04
C HIS A 717 12.08 9.31 -2.73
N TYR A 718 10.88 9.61 -3.21
CA TYR A 718 10.17 10.84 -2.86
C TYR A 718 9.53 10.73 -1.46
N LYS A 719 10.27 11.14 -0.42
CA LYS A 719 9.85 11.01 0.98
C LYS A 719 8.60 11.83 1.35
N GLN A 720 8.27 12.84 0.55
CA GLN A 720 7.08 13.69 0.76
C GLN A 720 5.79 13.10 0.13
N SER A 721 5.87 11.97 -0.58
CA SER A 721 4.69 11.25 -1.09
C SER A 721 4.09 10.43 0.06
N THR A 722 3.36 11.12 0.95
CA THR A 722 2.77 10.49 2.13
C THR A 722 1.58 9.63 1.73
N VAL A 723 1.64 8.35 2.10
CA VAL A 723 0.55 7.38 1.96
C VAL A 723 -0.14 7.09 3.30
N GLY A 724 0.42 7.59 4.39
CA GLY A 724 0.10 7.15 5.74
C GLY A 724 0.96 7.84 6.80
N ASN A 725 0.71 7.49 8.06
CA ASN A 725 1.48 8.00 9.19
C ASN A 725 1.88 6.89 10.17
N ILE A 726 2.96 7.12 10.90
CA ILE A 726 3.39 6.35 12.06
C ILE A 726 3.47 7.25 13.30
N PHE A 727 2.88 6.80 14.39
CA PHE A 727 2.95 7.46 15.70
C PHE A 727 3.93 6.68 16.58
N TYR A 728 5.19 7.12 16.58
CA TYR A 728 6.32 6.36 17.13
C TYR A 728 6.18 5.98 18.60
N ASP A 729 5.58 6.87 19.41
CA ASP A 729 5.42 6.65 20.85
C ASP A 729 4.18 5.75 21.14
N GLU A 730 3.19 5.76 20.25
CA GLU A 730 1.94 4.98 20.38
C GLU A 730 2.01 3.58 19.75
N GLY A 731 2.99 3.34 18.86
CA GLY A 731 3.07 2.08 18.10
C GLY A 731 1.94 1.91 17.09
N ILE A 732 1.30 3.01 16.67
CA ILE A 732 0.19 2.97 15.71
C ILE A 732 0.70 3.40 14.34
N VAL A 733 0.37 2.60 13.34
CA VAL A 733 0.62 2.89 11.93
C VAL A 733 -0.72 2.93 11.21
N VAL A 734 -0.92 3.96 10.38
CA VAL A 734 -2.11 4.12 9.54
C VAL A 734 -1.70 4.33 8.09
N ILE A 735 -2.21 3.51 7.19
CA ILE A 735 -2.13 3.69 5.74
C ILE A 735 -3.45 4.28 5.28
N LYS A 736 -3.40 5.49 4.74
CA LYS A 736 -4.56 6.30 4.37
C LYS A 736 -4.89 6.24 2.88
N ASN A 737 -3.87 6.04 2.05
CA ASN A 737 -4.03 6.05 0.60
C ASN A 737 -4.97 4.89 0.15
N PRO A 738 -6.12 5.19 -0.48
CA PRO A 738 -7.10 4.18 -0.89
C PRO A 738 -6.53 3.13 -1.85
N HIS A 739 -5.54 3.49 -2.68
CA HIS A 739 -4.87 2.55 -3.59
C HIS A 739 -4.14 1.42 -2.85
N LEU A 740 -3.91 1.59 -1.53
CA LEU A 740 -3.28 0.62 -0.64
C LEU A 740 -4.26 0.01 0.37
N TYR A 741 -5.58 0.06 0.13
CA TYR A 741 -6.59 -0.41 1.09
C TYR A 741 -6.38 -1.88 1.52
N PHE A 742 -5.96 -2.76 0.61
CA PHE A 742 -5.69 -4.17 0.93
C PHE A 742 -4.25 -4.47 1.34
N PHE A 743 -3.41 -3.46 1.53
CA PHE A 743 -2.04 -3.63 1.98
C PHE A 743 -2.00 -4.47 3.27
N GLY A 744 -1.26 -5.57 3.26
CA GLY A 744 -1.09 -6.47 4.39
C GLY A 744 -2.24 -7.44 4.63
N LYS A 745 -3.26 -7.51 3.76
CA LYS A 745 -4.46 -8.35 3.99
C LYS A 745 -4.11 -9.84 4.10
N GLU A 746 -3.26 -10.33 3.21
CA GLU A 746 -2.85 -11.74 3.17
C GLU A 746 -1.51 -11.97 3.88
N GLN A 747 -0.59 -11.02 3.78
CA GLN A 747 0.71 -11.09 4.40
C GLN A 747 1.35 -9.72 4.58
N TYR A 748 2.17 -9.56 5.62
CA TYR A 748 3.00 -8.38 5.81
C TYR A 748 4.20 -8.67 6.69
N GLU A 749 5.28 -7.92 6.45
CA GLU A 749 6.52 -7.97 7.20
C GLU A 749 6.79 -6.60 7.79
N VAL A 750 7.07 -6.52 9.08
CA VAL A 750 7.36 -5.28 9.81
C VAL A 750 8.77 -5.38 10.38
N SER A 751 9.56 -4.33 10.25
CA SER A 751 10.84 -4.18 10.95
C SER A 751 11.05 -2.76 11.47
N PHE A 752 11.66 -2.65 12.65
CA PHE A 752 12.00 -1.37 13.27
C PHE A 752 12.97 -1.55 14.43
N ASN A 753 13.55 -0.45 14.90
CA ASN A 753 14.34 -0.43 16.13
C ASN A 753 13.50 0.14 17.28
N GLY A 754 13.39 -0.60 18.38
CA GLY A 754 12.77 -0.14 19.62
C GLY A 754 13.77 0.57 20.53
N VAL A 755 13.40 1.72 21.07
CA VAL A 755 14.21 2.45 22.05
C VAL A 755 13.85 1.99 23.46
N GLN A 756 14.82 1.41 24.17
CA GLN A 756 14.66 0.93 25.54
C GLN A 756 15.70 1.56 26.46
N ASN A 757 15.25 2.06 27.61
CA ASN A 757 16.16 2.48 28.68
C ASN A 757 16.40 1.28 29.59
N LEU A 758 17.64 0.82 29.64
CA LEU A 758 18.11 -0.14 30.64
C LEU A 758 18.68 0.66 31.80
N TYR A 759 18.12 0.49 32.99
CA TYR A 759 18.66 1.11 34.18
C TYR A 759 19.66 0.15 34.81
N THR A 760 20.94 0.49 34.76
CA THR A 760 22.00 -0.36 35.31
C THR A 760 22.55 0.27 36.57
N THR A 761 22.58 -0.52 37.64
CA THR A 761 23.31 -0.18 38.86
C THR A 761 24.49 -1.12 38.99
N LYS A 762 25.68 -0.54 39.06
CA LYS A 762 26.93 -1.29 39.18
C LYS A 762 27.53 -1.05 40.56
N TYR A 763 27.81 -2.14 41.25
CA TYR A 763 28.50 -2.15 42.54
C TYR A 763 29.97 -2.48 42.30
N GLU A 764 30.86 -1.56 42.64
CA GLU A 764 32.31 -1.72 42.58
C GLU A 764 32.88 -1.86 43.99
N ILE A 765 32.86 -3.09 44.52
CA ILE A 765 33.20 -3.36 45.91
C ILE A 765 34.65 -3.82 46.01
N LEU A 766 35.51 -2.98 46.60
CA LEU A 766 36.91 -3.30 46.84
C LEU A 766 37.09 -4.12 48.12
N ALA A 767 37.47 -5.39 47.96
CA ALA A 767 38.01 -6.20 49.04
C ALA A 767 39.51 -5.89 49.19
N GLY A 768 39.83 -4.91 50.03
CA GLY A 768 41.21 -4.48 50.30
C GLY A 768 42.10 -5.55 50.96
N SER A 769 43.39 -5.25 51.08
CA SER A 769 44.31 -6.07 51.87
C SER A 769 43.87 -6.05 53.34
N GLY A 770 43.95 -7.19 54.02
CA GLY A 770 43.47 -7.35 55.40
C GLY A 770 41.95 -7.59 55.55
N LEU A 771 41.14 -7.34 54.51
CA LEU A 771 39.68 -7.52 54.52
C LEU A 771 39.27 -8.90 53.99
N LEU A 772 38.17 -9.43 54.54
CA LEU A 772 37.57 -10.73 54.18
C LEU A 772 38.45 -11.96 54.45
N ASN A 773 39.47 -11.91 55.31
CA ASN A 773 40.40 -13.03 55.50
C ASN A 773 39.90 -14.18 56.39
N SER A 774 38.64 -14.14 56.85
CA SER A 774 38.04 -15.17 57.71
C SER A 774 36.52 -15.25 57.50
N SER A 775 35.88 -16.33 57.97
CA SER A 775 34.43 -16.45 57.91
C SER A 775 33.86 -17.17 59.13
N SER A 776 32.80 -16.61 59.70
CA SER A 776 31.91 -17.23 60.69
C SER A 776 30.86 -18.20 60.11
N ASN A 777 31.02 -18.66 58.87
CA ASN A 777 30.14 -19.71 58.32
C ASN A 777 30.49 -21.06 58.98
N PRO A 778 29.54 -21.82 59.55
CA PRO A 778 29.82 -23.14 60.15
C PRO A 778 30.49 -24.14 59.21
N THR A 779 30.32 -23.99 57.89
CA THR A 779 30.98 -24.82 56.86
C THR A 779 32.32 -24.25 56.38
N TYR A 780 32.79 -23.14 56.95
CA TYR A 780 34.10 -22.58 56.64
C TYR A 780 35.21 -23.46 57.22
N ILE A 781 36.08 -23.95 56.35
CA ILE A 781 37.26 -24.72 56.72
C ILE A 781 38.48 -23.81 56.54
N LYS A 782 39.27 -23.64 57.59
CA LYS A 782 40.59 -22.99 57.48
C LYS A 782 41.53 -23.95 56.76
N ASN A 783 41.72 -23.73 55.47
CA ASN A 783 42.59 -24.52 54.59
C ASN A 783 44.07 -24.17 54.77
N VAL A 784 44.60 -24.32 55.98
CA VAL A 784 46.03 -24.10 56.24
C VAL A 784 46.90 -25.33 55.98
N ASP A 785 46.31 -26.54 55.97
CA ASP A 785 47.08 -27.79 55.88
C ASP A 785 46.73 -28.71 54.68
N SER A 786 45.56 -28.54 54.04
CA SER A 786 45.03 -29.50 53.04
C SER A 786 44.94 -28.97 51.60
N LEU A 787 44.96 -27.65 51.39
CA LEU A 787 44.82 -27.00 50.09
C LEU A 787 45.81 -25.85 50.01
N LYS A 788 46.48 -25.70 48.87
CA LYS A 788 47.46 -24.62 48.62
C LYS A 788 46.90 -23.60 47.62
N PRO A 789 47.20 -22.31 47.78
CA PRO A 789 46.69 -21.26 46.88
C PRO A 789 47.35 -21.31 45.49
N SER A 790 48.49 -21.98 45.37
CA SER A 790 49.16 -22.26 44.10
C SER A 790 49.73 -23.68 44.07
N PRO A 791 50.15 -24.20 42.91
CA PRO A 791 50.83 -25.50 42.80
C PRO A 791 52.19 -25.54 43.50
N SER A 792 52.70 -24.40 43.97
CA SER A 792 54.01 -24.29 44.57
C SER A 792 54.03 -24.92 45.98
N PRO A 793 54.91 -25.89 46.25
CA PRO A 793 54.97 -26.54 47.55
C PRO A 793 55.50 -25.64 48.67
N VAL A 794 56.07 -24.46 48.35
CA VAL A 794 56.54 -23.47 49.34
C VAL A 794 55.49 -22.39 49.67
N ASP A 795 54.37 -22.36 48.96
CA ASP A 795 53.30 -21.38 49.15
C ASP A 795 52.30 -21.86 50.22
N ASN A 796 52.58 -21.49 51.47
CA ASN A 796 51.76 -21.82 52.64
C ASN A 796 50.99 -20.60 53.18
N GLU A 797 50.79 -19.57 52.35
CA GLU A 797 50.05 -18.38 52.78
C GLU A 797 48.57 -18.74 53.02
N PRO A 798 47.97 -18.26 54.13
CA PRO A 798 46.54 -18.46 54.37
C PRO A 798 45.72 -17.71 53.32
N PHE A 799 44.71 -18.38 52.78
CA PHE A 799 43.81 -17.82 51.78
C PHE A 799 42.37 -18.26 52.03
N ILE A 800 41.43 -17.57 51.37
CA ILE A 800 40.02 -17.94 51.38
C ILE A 800 39.45 -18.04 49.96
N TYR A 801 38.38 -18.82 49.81
CA TYR A 801 37.56 -18.83 48.60
C TYR A 801 36.32 -17.98 48.78
N ILE A 802 36.08 -17.08 47.84
CA ILE A 802 34.85 -16.32 47.73
C ILE A 802 34.06 -16.95 46.57
N SER A 803 32.96 -17.66 46.88
CA SER A 803 32.12 -18.35 45.90
C SER A 803 30.85 -17.58 45.51
N GLY A 804 30.49 -16.57 46.30
CA GLY A 804 29.31 -15.77 46.08
C GLY A 804 29.22 -14.59 47.05
N LEU A 805 28.38 -13.64 46.69
CA LEU A 805 28.22 -12.36 47.36
C LEU A 805 26.72 -12.17 47.62
N ASN A 806 26.38 -11.84 48.86
CA ASN A 806 25.02 -11.50 49.25
C ASN A 806 24.97 -9.99 49.51
N PHE A 807 23.97 -9.33 48.92
CA PHE A 807 23.67 -7.93 49.17
C PHE A 807 22.57 -7.86 50.22
N HIS A 808 22.80 -7.05 51.24
CA HIS A 808 21.90 -6.93 52.39
C HIS A 808 21.31 -5.51 52.47
N ASP A 809 20.06 -5.40 52.92
CA ASP A 809 19.47 -4.10 53.30
C ASP A 809 19.98 -3.64 54.69
N GLU A 810 19.51 -2.48 55.16
CA GLU A 810 19.86 -1.93 56.49
C GLU A 810 19.47 -2.86 57.65
N ASN A 811 18.49 -3.75 57.44
CA ASN A 811 18.01 -4.72 58.42
C ASN A 811 18.68 -6.10 58.28
N MET A 812 19.74 -6.21 57.47
CA MET A 812 20.48 -7.44 57.19
C MET A 812 19.69 -8.52 56.43
N ASN A 813 18.55 -8.18 55.81
CA ASN A 813 17.84 -9.08 54.90
C ASN A 813 18.57 -9.17 53.57
N ILE A 814 18.61 -10.36 52.96
CA ILE A 814 19.25 -10.53 51.65
C ILE A 814 18.32 -9.99 50.56
N VAL A 815 18.74 -8.94 49.88
CA VAL A 815 18.00 -8.31 48.77
C VAL A 815 18.47 -8.79 47.39
N ALA A 816 19.73 -9.20 47.26
CA ALA A 816 20.26 -9.80 46.04
C ALA A 816 21.39 -10.79 46.33
N LYS A 817 21.62 -11.73 45.41
CA LYS A 817 22.71 -12.72 45.48
C LYS A 817 23.43 -12.81 44.14
N ALA A 818 24.75 -12.68 44.15
CA ALA A 818 25.60 -12.95 43.01
C ALA A 818 26.42 -14.22 43.28
N ARG A 819 26.29 -15.25 42.44
CA ARG A 819 27.15 -16.43 42.49
C ARG A 819 28.26 -16.29 41.47
N LEU A 820 29.49 -16.59 41.87
CA LEU A 820 30.64 -16.56 40.99
C LEU A 820 30.74 -17.92 40.28
N ALA A 821 30.92 -17.89 38.95
CA ALA A 821 31.06 -19.13 38.16
C ALA A 821 32.28 -19.95 38.60
N GLN A 822 33.34 -19.27 39.03
CA GLN A 822 34.50 -19.86 39.67
C GLN A 822 34.78 -19.11 40.99
N PRO A 823 35.00 -19.83 42.12
CA PRO A 823 35.37 -19.20 43.36
C PRO A 823 36.71 -18.46 43.23
N VAL A 824 36.77 -17.22 43.73
CA VAL A 824 37.98 -16.40 43.68
C VAL A 824 38.83 -16.66 44.93
N ILE A 825 40.12 -16.96 44.73
CA ILE A 825 41.11 -17.05 45.81
C ILE A 825 41.50 -15.64 46.24
N LYS A 826 41.48 -15.36 47.55
CA LYS A 826 41.99 -14.12 48.12
C LYS A 826 42.94 -14.41 49.28
N ARG A 827 44.18 -13.91 49.18
CA ARG A 827 45.18 -13.90 50.26
C ARG A 827 45.06 -12.64 51.10
N GLU A 828 45.76 -12.60 52.23
CA GLU A 828 45.76 -11.45 53.15
C GLU A 828 46.30 -10.16 52.50
N GLY A 829 47.35 -10.27 51.68
CA GLY A 829 47.93 -9.16 50.93
C GLY A 829 47.11 -8.72 49.70
N ASP A 830 46.21 -9.56 49.22
CA ASP A 830 45.53 -9.33 47.95
C ASP A 830 44.45 -8.25 48.04
N LYS A 831 44.34 -7.48 46.96
CA LYS A 831 43.24 -6.55 46.70
C LYS A 831 42.41 -7.08 45.54
N VAL A 832 41.13 -7.31 45.78
CA VAL A 832 40.21 -7.84 44.76
C VAL A 832 39.04 -6.88 44.61
N LEU A 833 38.76 -6.44 43.38
CA LEU A 833 37.62 -5.58 43.07
C LEU A 833 36.49 -6.42 42.46
N TYR A 834 35.35 -6.46 43.12
CA TYR A 834 34.14 -7.10 42.60
C TYR A 834 33.29 -6.05 41.89
N LYS A 835 33.10 -6.22 40.58
CA LYS A 835 32.21 -5.39 39.76
C LYS A 835 30.95 -6.17 39.44
N ILE A 836 29.83 -5.78 40.02
CA ILE A 836 28.54 -6.48 39.86
C ILE A 836 27.54 -5.51 39.28
N ALA A 837 27.05 -5.80 38.07
CA ALA A 837 25.98 -5.05 37.45
C ALA A 837 24.62 -5.72 37.74
N PHE A 838 23.65 -4.90 38.12
CA PHE A 838 22.24 -5.25 38.14
C PHE A 838 21.53 -4.40 37.08
N ASP A 839 20.95 -5.08 36.11
CA ASP A 839 20.14 -4.47 35.06
C ASP A 839 18.67 -4.63 35.44
N PHE A 840 17.92 -3.52 35.40
CA PHE A 840 16.52 -3.44 35.81
C PHE A 840 15.59 -3.13 34.64
#